data_AF-A0A8D9GFZ0-F1
#
_entry.id   AF-A0A8D9GFZ0-F1
#
_cell.length_a   1.000
_cell.length_b   1.000
_cell.length_c   1.000
_cell.angle_alpha   90.00
_cell.angle_beta   90.00
_cell.angle_gamma   90.00
#
_symmetry.space_group_name_H-M   'P 1'
#
loop_
_entity.id
_entity.type
_entity.pdbx_description
1 polymer ?
#
loop_
_entity_poly.entity_id
_entity_poly.type
_entity_poly.pdbx_seq_one_letter_code
_entity_poly.pdbx_strand_id
1 'polypeptide(L)'
;MATLSAWPWGNYGNLKYLLYAPLAAQVVYSLAYEEDYSRAFWCLNVLIICGLKGLVHVLWSTYNNMLFLTRTLRINPKGVDFKQIDHEWDWDNYILLQAILASMICYMSTPSMLIISTIPLWNMKGLIVSLVLHVTFSEPLYYFLHRSVHRNNYLFTRYHSFHHSSPVPNPMTANNATLLESLILFVVAGVPLIGSFLLGVGSISLIYGYAITFDFLRCLGHCNVEIFSHKVFETLPILRYLIYTPTYHSLHHQNMETNFCLFMPIFDVLGSTLNPNSWELQRKIRIAAGEPKREPEFVFLAHGVDVMSAMHAPFLFRSFASMPYTTRFFLLLMWPGTFMVMLVAWLWSKAFLCSFYTLRNHLCQTWLVPRLGFQYFLPFAKQGINNLIEDAILRADKLGVKVISLAALNKNEALNGGGTLFVNKHPDLRVRVVHGNTLTAAVILNEIPKDVKEVFLTGATSKLGRAIALYLCRRGVRVLMLTLSTERFQKIQKEAPAEFQNHLVQVTKYNAAQHCKTWIVGKWLTPREQSWAPEGTHFHQFVVPPILNFRRKCTYGDLAAMRLPKDVQGVGTCEYTMERGVVHACHAGGLVHMLEGWEHHEVGAIDVDRIDINEALNGGGTLFVNKHPDLRVRVVHGNTLTAAVILNGVPKDVKEVFLIGATSKLGRAIALYLCRRGVRVLMLTLSVERFQKIQKEAPSEFQKYLVQVTKYNFAQHCKTWIVGKWLTPREQSWAPAGTHFHQFVVPPILKFRRNCTYDELAAMRLPKDVQGLGTCEYTMDRGVVHACHAGGLVHMLEGWEHHEVGAIDVDRIDLNEALNGGGTLFVNKHPDLRVRVVHGNTLTAAVILNGVPKDVKEVFLTGATSKLGRAIALYLCRRGVRVLMLTLSAERFQNIQKEAPAEFQNYLVQVTKYNSAQHCKTWIVGKWLTPREQSWAPAGTHFHQFVVPPILKFRRNYTYDELAAVRLPKDVQGLGTCEYTMDRGVVHACHAGGLVHMLEGWEHHEVGAVDVERIDLVWEAAMRHGLSSLSSLTD
;
A
#
# COMPACT_ATOMS: atom_id res chain seq x y z
N MET A 1 -9.66 -30.72 -7.65
CA MET A 1 -8.26 -30.81 -8.15
C MET A 1 -8.24 -31.88 -9.23
N ALA A 2 -7.51 -31.71 -10.34
CA ALA A 2 -7.44 -32.76 -11.36
C ALA A 2 -6.52 -33.90 -10.86
N THR A 3 -6.81 -35.16 -11.22
CA THR A 3 -6.00 -36.31 -10.81
C THR A 3 -4.56 -36.13 -11.33
N LEU A 4 -3.53 -36.42 -10.51
CA LEU A 4 -2.10 -36.22 -10.85
C LEU A 4 -1.66 -34.76 -11.10
N SER A 5 -2.50 -33.75 -10.81
CA SER A 5 -2.07 -32.34 -10.92
C SER A 5 -1.28 -31.87 -9.69
N ALA A 6 -1.18 -32.69 -8.65
CA ALA A 6 -0.50 -32.38 -7.39
C ALA A 6 0.40 -33.53 -6.94
N TRP A 7 1.39 -33.22 -6.13
CA TRP A 7 2.35 -34.19 -5.60
C TRP A 7 1.79 -34.93 -4.37
N PRO A 8 1.95 -36.26 -4.25
CA PRO A 8 1.41 -37.02 -3.12
C PRO A 8 2.01 -36.60 -1.77
N TRP A 9 3.26 -36.13 -1.80
CA TRP A 9 4.00 -35.62 -0.65
C TRP A 9 3.98 -34.08 -0.52
N GLY A 10 3.12 -33.38 -1.28
CA GLY A 10 3.09 -31.91 -1.27
C GLY A 10 2.84 -31.31 0.12
N ASN A 11 2.11 -32.02 0.99
CA ASN A 11 1.81 -31.57 2.35
C ASN A 11 2.98 -31.78 3.34
N TYR A 12 4.03 -32.52 2.98
CA TYR A 12 5.15 -32.81 3.87
C TYR A 12 6.20 -31.69 3.91
N GLY A 13 6.17 -30.73 2.99
CA GLY A 13 7.20 -29.70 2.88
C GLY A 13 8.61 -30.33 2.86
N ASN A 14 9.51 -29.84 3.70
CA ASN A 14 10.87 -30.39 3.82
C ASN A 14 10.93 -31.83 4.38
N LEU A 15 9.86 -32.36 5.00
CA LEU A 15 9.85 -33.76 5.45
C LEU A 15 9.79 -34.75 4.29
N LYS A 16 9.52 -34.30 3.05
CA LYS A 16 9.55 -35.16 1.85
C LYS A 16 10.89 -35.89 1.67
N TYR A 17 12.00 -35.32 2.15
CA TYR A 17 13.32 -35.95 2.06
C TYR A 17 13.45 -37.23 2.91
N LEU A 18 12.54 -37.48 3.86
CA LEU A 18 12.46 -38.76 4.56
C LEU A 18 12.11 -39.92 3.62
N LEU A 19 11.60 -39.64 2.42
CA LEU A 19 11.37 -40.66 1.39
C LEU A 19 12.69 -41.29 0.87
N TYR A 20 13.85 -40.66 1.11
CA TYR A 20 15.16 -41.28 0.89
C TYR A 20 15.62 -42.20 2.04
N ALA A 21 14.99 -42.11 3.21
CA ALA A 21 15.43 -42.83 4.41
C ALA A 21 15.48 -44.36 4.23
N PRO A 22 14.52 -45.03 3.54
CA PRO A 22 14.61 -46.46 3.30
C PRO A 22 15.87 -46.86 2.52
N LEU A 23 16.28 -46.06 1.53
CA LEU A 23 17.49 -46.32 0.74
C LEU A 23 18.75 -46.16 1.57
N ALA A 24 18.82 -45.09 2.37
CA ALA A 24 19.95 -44.86 3.27
C ALA A 24 20.02 -45.96 4.35
N ALA A 25 18.88 -46.35 4.92
CA ALA A 25 18.80 -47.41 5.91
C ALA A 25 19.24 -48.75 5.35
N GLN A 26 18.87 -49.10 4.11
CA GLN A 26 19.34 -50.32 3.45
C GLN A 26 20.86 -50.33 3.27
N VAL A 27 21.46 -49.20 2.86
CA VAL A 27 22.93 -49.09 2.73
C VAL A 27 23.62 -49.28 4.08
N VAL A 28 23.14 -48.61 5.12
CA VAL A 28 23.71 -48.72 6.48
C VAL A 28 23.54 -50.14 7.02
N TYR A 29 22.38 -50.75 6.83
CA TYR A 29 22.09 -52.12 7.27
C TYR A 29 23.05 -53.13 6.61
N SER A 30 23.17 -53.10 5.28
CA SER A 30 24.07 -54.01 4.56
C SER A 30 25.55 -53.80 4.90
N LEU A 31 25.98 -52.56 5.21
CA LEU A 31 27.34 -52.28 5.70
C LEU A 31 27.57 -52.80 7.12
N ALA A 32 26.54 -52.79 7.98
CA ALA A 32 26.65 -53.20 9.38
C ALA A 32 26.56 -54.72 9.57
N TYR A 33 25.81 -55.42 8.71
CA TYR A 33 25.52 -56.86 8.84
C TYR A 33 26.16 -57.73 7.75
N GLU A 34 26.99 -57.15 6.87
CA GLU A 34 27.67 -57.83 5.75
C GLU A 34 26.74 -58.65 4.82
N GLU A 35 25.46 -58.27 4.73
CA GLU A 35 24.44 -58.97 3.94
C GLU A 35 24.00 -58.18 2.69
N ASP A 36 23.83 -58.93 1.57
CA ASP A 36 23.30 -58.47 0.27
C ASP A 36 23.88 -57.16 -0.28
N TYR A 37 25.20 -57.19 -0.58
CA TYR A 37 25.94 -56.09 -1.22
C TYR A 37 25.31 -55.57 -2.52
N SER A 38 24.54 -56.41 -3.23
CA SER A 38 23.96 -56.05 -4.52
C SER A 38 22.85 -54.99 -4.38
N ARG A 39 21.99 -55.12 -3.37
CA ARG A 39 20.91 -54.15 -3.10
C ARG A 39 21.46 -52.86 -2.52
N ALA A 40 22.42 -52.96 -1.61
CA ALA A 40 23.11 -51.81 -1.03
C ALA A 40 23.81 -50.98 -2.10
N PHE A 41 24.48 -51.65 -3.05
CA PHE A 41 25.11 -51.00 -4.20
C PHE A 41 24.13 -50.16 -5.01
N TRP A 42 22.96 -50.69 -5.37
CA TRP A 42 21.96 -49.93 -6.12
C TRP A 42 21.33 -48.80 -5.33
N CYS A 43 20.99 -49.02 -4.06
CA CYS A 43 20.47 -47.97 -3.19
C CYS A 43 21.48 -46.80 -3.09
N LEU A 44 22.76 -47.11 -2.91
CA LEU A 44 23.83 -46.12 -2.90
C LEU A 44 23.95 -45.38 -4.24
N ASN A 45 23.94 -46.10 -5.37
CA ASN A 45 24.01 -45.47 -6.70
C ASN A 45 22.81 -44.56 -6.98
N VAL A 46 21.59 -44.93 -6.58
CA VAL A 46 20.41 -44.07 -6.69
C VAL A 46 20.61 -42.77 -5.90
N LEU A 47 21.07 -42.87 -4.65
CA LEU A 47 21.36 -41.70 -3.80
C LEU A 47 22.44 -40.80 -4.42
N ILE A 48 23.53 -41.38 -4.95
CA ILE A 48 24.60 -40.63 -5.62
C ILE A 48 24.07 -39.91 -6.86
N ILE A 49 23.34 -40.61 -7.74
CA ILE A 49 22.77 -40.01 -8.96
C ILE A 49 21.81 -38.87 -8.59
N CYS A 50 20.97 -39.03 -7.58
CA CYS A 50 20.07 -37.96 -7.11
C CYS A 50 20.86 -36.75 -6.62
N GLY A 51 21.93 -36.96 -5.85
CA GLY A 51 22.83 -35.91 -5.41
C GLY A 51 23.52 -35.18 -6.56
N LEU A 52 24.02 -35.92 -7.55
CA LEU A 52 24.67 -35.35 -8.75
C LEU A 52 23.69 -34.56 -9.62
N LYS A 53 22.47 -35.07 -9.83
CA LYS A 53 21.41 -34.34 -10.53
C LYS A 53 21.06 -33.04 -9.80
N GLY A 54 20.86 -33.10 -8.48
CA GLY A 54 20.64 -31.92 -7.66
C GLY A 54 21.78 -30.90 -7.79
N LEU A 55 23.04 -31.38 -7.79
CA LEU A 55 24.23 -30.54 -7.99
C LEU A 55 24.22 -29.85 -9.36
N VAL A 56 23.85 -30.54 -10.45
CA VAL A 56 23.75 -29.93 -11.79
C VAL A 56 22.80 -28.73 -11.78
N HIS A 57 21.61 -28.88 -11.20
CA HIS A 57 20.64 -27.79 -11.08
C HIS A 57 21.18 -26.61 -10.25
N VAL A 58 21.82 -26.90 -9.13
CA VAL A 58 22.43 -25.87 -8.26
C VAL A 58 23.56 -25.14 -8.96
N LEU A 59 24.44 -25.84 -9.69
CA LEU A 59 25.54 -25.25 -10.46
C LEU A 59 25.04 -24.38 -11.62
N TRP A 60 24.03 -24.85 -12.35
CA TRP A 60 23.38 -24.04 -13.39
C TRP A 60 22.70 -22.80 -12.82
N SER A 61 21.98 -22.95 -11.70
CA SER A 61 21.35 -21.82 -11.00
C SER A 61 22.40 -20.84 -10.49
N THR A 62 23.53 -21.33 -9.99
CA THR A 62 24.69 -20.54 -9.57
C THR A 62 25.22 -19.71 -10.73
N TYR A 63 25.54 -20.36 -11.86
CA TYR A 63 25.99 -19.67 -13.07
C TYR A 63 24.98 -18.63 -13.55
N ASN A 64 23.70 -18.99 -13.65
CA ASN A 64 22.62 -18.09 -14.05
C ASN A 64 22.57 -16.81 -13.18
N ASN A 65 22.80 -16.95 -11.86
CA ASN A 65 22.74 -15.85 -10.89
C ASN A 65 24.09 -15.13 -10.68
N MET A 66 25.19 -15.58 -11.27
CA MET A 66 26.48 -14.86 -11.29
C MET A 66 26.40 -13.65 -12.24
N LEU A 67 25.59 -12.66 -11.88
CA LEU A 67 25.26 -11.49 -12.72
C LEU A 67 26.49 -10.68 -13.14
N PHE A 68 27.57 -10.74 -12.37
CA PHE A 68 28.85 -10.14 -12.75
C PHE A 68 29.50 -10.79 -13.99
N LEU A 69 29.14 -12.03 -14.31
CA LEU A 69 29.52 -12.74 -15.54
C LEU A 69 28.39 -12.72 -16.58
N THR A 70 27.15 -12.92 -16.15
CA THR A 70 26.05 -13.29 -17.07
C THR A 70 25.18 -12.13 -17.53
N ARG A 71 25.20 -10.97 -16.86
CA ARG A 71 24.22 -9.88 -17.11
C ARG A 71 24.09 -9.43 -18.56
N THR A 72 25.19 -9.45 -19.33
CA THR A 72 25.21 -8.95 -20.71
C THR A 72 24.58 -9.93 -21.71
N LEU A 73 24.49 -11.20 -21.32
CA LEU A 73 23.99 -12.32 -22.13
C LEU A 73 22.57 -12.75 -21.72
N ARG A 74 21.91 -11.99 -20.85
CA ARG A 74 20.58 -12.36 -20.37
C ARG A 74 19.51 -12.21 -21.44
N ILE A 75 18.63 -13.19 -21.53
CA ILE A 75 17.58 -13.26 -22.54
C ILE A 75 16.35 -12.45 -22.10
N ASN A 76 15.86 -12.72 -20.90
CA ASN A 76 14.80 -11.96 -20.24
C ASN A 76 15.42 -10.98 -19.22
N PRO A 77 15.26 -9.65 -19.42
CA PRO A 77 15.85 -8.65 -18.53
C PRO A 77 15.17 -8.57 -17.16
N LYS A 78 13.95 -9.13 -16.99
CA LYS A 78 13.21 -9.09 -15.73
C LYS A 78 13.95 -9.85 -14.62
N GLY A 79 13.82 -9.38 -13.39
CA GLY A 79 14.33 -10.09 -12.21
C GLY A 79 13.39 -11.22 -11.80
N VAL A 80 13.95 -12.23 -11.13
CA VAL A 80 13.20 -13.33 -10.55
C VAL A 80 12.73 -12.91 -9.15
N ASP A 81 11.43 -12.86 -8.92
CA ASP A 81 10.85 -12.38 -7.66
C ASP A 81 10.55 -13.51 -6.65
N PHE A 82 10.18 -13.13 -5.42
CA PHE A 82 9.81 -14.09 -4.37
C PHE A 82 8.65 -15.01 -4.79
N LYS A 83 7.67 -14.51 -5.56
CA LYS A 83 6.51 -15.32 -5.98
C LYS A 83 6.96 -16.46 -6.89
N GLN A 84 7.83 -16.17 -7.85
CA GLN A 84 8.38 -17.20 -8.71
C GLN A 84 9.28 -18.17 -7.92
N ILE A 85 10.06 -17.69 -6.95
CA ILE A 85 10.88 -18.56 -6.08
C ILE A 85 10.01 -19.55 -5.31
N ASP A 86 8.90 -19.08 -4.72
CA ASP A 86 7.99 -19.94 -3.97
C ASP A 86 7.27 -20.93 -4.88
N HIS A 87 6.90 -20.50 -6.08
CA HIS A 87 6.30 -21.34 -7.10
C HIS A 87 7.24 -22.47 -7.57
N GLU A 88 8.54 -22.22 -7.56
CA GLU A 88 9.60 -23.17 -7.95
C GLU A 88 10.24 -23.89 -6.75
N TRP A 89 9.68 -23.74 -5.54
CA TRP A 89 10.35 -24.18 -4.31
C TRP A 89 10.66 -25.68 -4.31
N ASP A 90 9.72 -26.48 -4.82
CA ASP A 90 9.79 -27.93 -4.86
C ASP A 90 10.23 -28.49 -6.23
N TRP A 91 11.07 -27.75 -6.96
CA TRP A 91 11.64 -28.16 -8.25
C TRP A 91 12.31 -29.55 -8.22
N ASP A 92 12.78 -29.99 -7.06
CA ASP A 92 13.46 -31.26 -6.85
C ASP A 92 12.49 -32.47 -6.73
N ASN A 93 11.17 -32.25 -6.70
CA ASN A 93 10.17 -33.33 -6.65
C ASN A 93 10.34 -34.33 -7.79
N TYR A 94 10.77 -33.89 -8.97
CA TYR A 94 11.10 -34.77 -10.09
C TYR A 94 12.22 -35.75 -9.74
N ILE A 95 13.30 -35.28 -9.10
CA ILE A 95 14.44 -36.13 -8.71
C ILE A 95 13.98 -37.15 -7.67
N LEU A 96 13.17 -36.72 -6.71
CA LEU A 96 12.62 -37.60 -5.68
C LEU A 96 11.72 -38.69 -6.28
N LEU A 97 10.86 -38.34 -7.24
CA LEU A 97 10.04 -39.29 -7.99
C LEU A 97 10.91 -40.31 -8.72
N GLN A 98 11.95 -39.86 -9.43
CA GLN A 98 12.88 -40.75 -10.12
C GLN A 98 13.58 -41.71 -9.15
N ALA A 99 13.95 -41.25 -7.96
CA ALA A 99 14.54 -42.10 -6.93
C ALA A 99 13.58 -43.21 -6.49
N ILE A 100 12.33 -42.86 -6.22
CA ILE A 100 11.29 -43.82 -5.80
C ILE A 100 11.06 -44.85 -6.91
N LEU A 101 10.88 -44.41 -8.15
CA LEU A 101 10.63 -45.30 -9.29
C LEU A 101 11.85 -46.19 -9.59
N ALA A 102 13.06 -45.65 -9.56
CA ALA A 102 14.29 -46.43 -9.72
C ALA A 102 14.42 -47.48 -8.62
N SER A 103 14.08 -47.12 -7.38
CA SER A 103 14.08 -48.05 -6.25
C SER A 103 13.06 -49.17 -6.46
N MET A 104 11.82 -48.84 -6.84
CA MET A 104 10.80 -49.83 -7.15
C MET A 104 11.27 -50.80 -8.24
N ILE A 105 11.90 -50.31 -9.30
CA ILE A 105 12.48 -51.15 -10.36
C ILE A 105 13.55 -52.09 -9.76
N CYS A 106 14.47 -51.58 -8.93
CA CYS A 106 15.47 -52.41 -8.26
C CYS A 106 14.87 -53.51 -7.36
N TYR A 107 13.75 -53.24 -6.68
CA TYR A 107 13.08 -54.20 -5.79
C TYR A 107 12.11 -55.17 -6.50
N MET A 108 11.51 -54.77 -7.61
CA MET A 108 10.49 -55.55 -8.32
C MET A 108 11.06 -56.45 -9.43
N SER A 109 12.29 -56.22 -9.89
CA SER A 109 12.86 -57.06 -10.95
C SER A 109 13.32 -58.40 -10.39
N THR A 110 13.08 -59.49 -11.12
CA THR A 110 13.55 -60.83 -10.73
C THR A 110 15.08 -60.92 -10.78
N PRO A 111 15.72 -61.76 -9.94
CA PRO A 111 17.18 -62.00 -10.01
C PRO A 111 17.67 -62.45 -11.40
N SER A 112 16.78 -62.99 -12.24
CA SER A 112 17.06 -63.39 -13.62
C SER A 112 17.01 -62.24 -14.65
N MET A 113 16.23 -61.19 -14.42
CA MET A 113 16.24 -59.96 -15.25
C MET A 113 17.33 -58.98 -14.83
N LEU A 114 17.76 -59.07 -13.58
CA LEU A 114 18.82 -58.28 -12.97
C LEU A 114 20.02 -59.21 -12.69
N ILE A 115 20.76 -59.62 -13.73
CA ILE A 115 22.13 -60.18 -13.55
C ILE A 115 23.06 -59.03 -13.13
N ILE A 116 22.83 -58.52 -11.92
CA ILE A 116 23.39 -57.29 -11.33
C ILE A 116 24.90 -57.39 -11.11
N SER A 117 25.44 -58.60 -10.99
CA SER A 117 26.88 -58.83 -10.80
C SER A 117 27.70 -58.74 -12.09
N THR A 118 27.09 -58.48 -13.25
CA THR A 118 27.78 -58.50 -14.56
C THR A 118 27.56 -57.26 -15.45
N ILE A 119 26.89 -56.21 -14.95
CA ILE A 119 26.73 -54.98 -15.76
C ILE A 119 28.11 -54.32 -15.92
N PRO A 120 28.60 -54.12 -17.15
CA PRO A 120 29.90 -53.51 -17.36
C PRO A 120 29.88 -52.06 -16.85
N LEU A 121 31.02 -51.62 -16.31
CA LEU A 121 31.18 -50.21 -15.94
C LEU A 121 31.00 -49.31 -17.18
N TRP A 122 31.61 -49.69 -18.31
CA TRP A 122 31.60 -48.94 -19.57
C TRP A 122 31.28 -49.82 -20.77
N ASN A 123 30.42 -49.34 -21.68
CA ASN A 123 30.17 -49.96 -22.97
C ASN A 123 29.88 -48.90 -24.05
N MET A 124 30.78 -48.74 -25.02
CA MET A 124 30.63 -47.73 -26.08
C MET A 124 29.43 -48.01 -27.00
N LYS A 125 29.07 -49.29 -27.24
CA LYS A 125 27.88 -49.63 -28.03
C LYS A 125 26.61 -49.11 -27.38
N GLY A 126 26.54 -49.16 -26.04
CA GLY A 126 25.43 -48.62 -25.26
C GLY A 126 25.24 -47.12 -25.46
N LEU A 127 26.31 -46.34 -25.57
CA LEU A 127 26.23 -44.91 -25.86
C LEU A 127 25.66 -44.62 -27.25
N ILE A 128 26.12 -45.36 -28.28
CA ILE A 128 25.62 -45.21 -29.65
C ILE A 128 24.13 -45.59 -29.72
N VAL A 129 23.77 -46.74 -29.15
CA VAL A 129 22.37 -47.20 -29.12
C VAL A 129 21.48 -46.23 -28.36
N SER A 130 21.92 -45.74 -27.19
CA SER A 130 21.18 -44.74 -26.42
C SER A 130 20.99 -43.44 -27.22
N LEU A 131 22.02 -42.95 -27.92
CA LEU A 131 21.88 -41.77 -28.77
C LEU A 131 20.87 -42.01 -29.90
N VAL A 132 20.94 -43.14 -30.60
CA VAL A 132 19.97 -43.49 -31.65
C VAL A 132 18.56 -43.54 -31.08
N LEU A 133 18.36 -44.26 -29.96
CA LEU A 133 17.05 -44.36 -29.31
C LEU A 133 16.52 -42.99 -28.83
N HIS A 134 17.41 -42.12 -28.35
CA HIS A 134 17.03 -40.77 -27.94
C HIS A 134 16.52 -39.96 -29.14
N VAL A 135 17.27 -39.95 -30.24
CA VAL A 135 16.92 -39.22 -31.46
C VAL A 135 15.67 -39.79 -32.12
N THR A 136 15.54 -41.12 -32.24
CA THR A 136 14.45 -41.74 -33.01
C THR A 136 13.18 -42.00 -32.20
N PHE A 137 13.25 -42.04 -30.86
CA PHE A 137 12.08 -42.31 -30.01
C PHE A 137 11.83 -41.20 -28.99
N SER A 138 12.80 -40.89 -28.12
CA SER A 138 12.55 -39.93 -27.03
C SER A 138 12.20 -38.53 -27.53
N GLU A 139 12.93 -38.01 -28.50
CA GLU A 139 12.70 -36.68 -29.08
C GLU A 139 11.33 -36.57 -29.77
N PRO A 140 10.95 -37.44 -30.74
CA PRO A 140 9.59 -37.44 -31.29
C PRO A 140 8.51 -37.60 -30.23
N LEU A 141 8.69 -38.55 -29.29
CA LEU A 141 7.71 -38.83 -28.25
C LEU A 141 7.46 -37.59 -27.39
N TYR A 142 8.52 -36.93 -26.93
CA TYR A 142 8.40 -35.69 -26.17
C TYR A 142 7.73 -34.59 -27.01
N TYR A 143 8.20 -34.38 -28.24
CA TYR A 143 7.63 -33.37 -29.15
C TYR A 143 6.12 -33.52 -29.31
N PHE A 144 5.63 -34.74 -29.58
CA PHE A 144 4.19 -34.98 -29.74
C PHE A 144 3.41 -34.79 -28.44
N LEU A 145 3.92 -35.29 -27.31
CA LEU A 145 3.26 -35.15 -26.01
C LEU A 145 3.22 -33.68 -25.56
N HIS A 146 4.34 -32.98 -25.68
CA HIS A 146 4.48 -31.57 -25.34
C HIS A 146 3.56 -30.68 -26.20
N ARG A 147 3.54 -30.90 -27.51
CA ARG A 147 2.60 -30.21 -28.40
C ARG A 147 1.14 -30.53 -28.08
N SER A 148 0.84 -31.77 -27.68
CA SER A 148 -0.52 -32.19 -27.33
C SER A 148 -1.03 -31.51 -26.06
N VAL A 149 -0.18 -31.37 -25.03
CA VAL A 149 -0.58 -30.65 -23.81
C VAL A 149 -0.79 -29.16 -24.05
N HIS A 150 -0.09 -28.56 -25.01
CA HIS A 150 -0.34 -27.18 -25.44
C HIS A 150 -1.60 -27.01 -26.29
N ARG A 151 -1.89 -27.95 -27.19
CA ARG A 151 -3.09 -27.87 -28.06
C ARG A 151 -4.40 -28.10 -27.31
N ASN A 152 -4.36 -28.85 -26.22
CA ASN A 152 -5.56 -29.17 -25.45
C ASN A 152 -5.70 -28.21 -24.25
N ASN A 153 -6.70 -27.33 -24.30
CA ASN A 153 -6.96 -26.34 -23.24
C ASN A 153 -7.11 -26.95 -21.85
N TYR A 154 -7.70 -28.15 -21.72
CA TYR A 154 -7.81 -28.84 -20.44
C TYR A 154 -6.45 -29.29 -19.93
N LEU A 155 -5.64 -29.95 -20.77
CA LEU A 155 -4.31 -30.42 -20.39
C LEU A 155 -3.38 -29.25 -20.07
N PHE A 156 -3.42 -28.18 -20.87
CA PHE A 156 -2.66 -26.97 -20.61
C PHE A 156 -3.04 -26.37 -19.25
N THR A 157 -4.32 -26.04 -19.05
CA THR A 157 -4.78 -25.32 -17.85
C THR A 157 -4.60 -26.12 -16.55
N ARG A 158 -4.65 -27.46 -16.62
CA ARG A 158 -4.60 -28.32 -15.42
C ARG A 158 -3.22 -28.86 -15.11
N TYR A 159 -2.35 -29.01 -16.10
CA TYR A 159 -1.04 -29.62 -15.94
C TYR A 159 0.07 -28.67 -16.38
N HIS A 160 0.06 -28.20 -17.62
CA HIS A 160 1.22 -27.51 -18.18
C HIS A 160 1.33 -26.00 -17.84
N SER A 161 0.23 -25.33 -17.51
CA SER A 161 0.22 -23.91 -17.16
C SER A 161 1.01 -23.62 -15.87
N PHE A 162 1.14 -24.62 -14.98
CA PHE A 162 1.98 -24.53 -13.78
C PHE A 162 3.46 -24.38 -14.14
N HIS A 163 3.93 -25.05 -15.19
CA HIS A 163 5.31 -24.89 -15.68
C HIS A 163 5.52 -23.49 -16.29
N HIS A 164 4.56 -23.02 -17.09
CA HIS A 164 4.62 -21.71 -17.76
C HIS A 164 4.35 -20.50 -16.87
N SER A 165 3.82 -20.70 -15.65
CA SER A 165 3.58 -19.58 -14.72
C SER A 165 4.87 -19.01 -14.10
N SER A 166 6.03 -19.58 -14.40
CA SER A 166 7.34 -18.99 -14.15
C SER A 166 7.75 -18.03 -15.28
N PRO A 167 7.60 -16.71 -15.12
CA PRO A 167 7.76 -15.75 -16.21
C PRO A 167 9.22 -15.56 -16.68
N VAL A 168 10.19 -15.87 -15.83
CA VAL A 168 11.61 -15.79 -16.15
C VAL A 168 12.19 -17.20 -16.06
N PRO A 169 12.53 -17.86 -17.19
CA PRO A 169 13.14 -19.18 -17.15
C PRO A 169 14.34 -19.23 -16.21
N ASN A 170 14.41 -20.27 -15.39
CA ASN A 170 15.52 -20.55 -14.51
C ASN A 170 15.84 -22.04 -14.53
N PRO A 171 17.08 -22.47 -14.23
CA PRO A 171 17.39 -23.90 -14.10
C PRO A 171 16.52 -24.66 -13.08
N MET A 172 15.94 -23.97 -12.10
CA MET A 172 14.95 -24.55 -11.19
C MET A 172 13.58 -24.77 -11.87
N THR A 173 13.20 -23.91 -12.83
CA THR A 173 11.96 -24.05 -13.62
C THR A 173 11.94 -25.35 -14.45
N ALA A 174 13.10 -25.84 -14.86
CA ALA A 174 13.24 -27.04 -15.71
C ALA A 174 12.56 -28.29 -15.15
N ASN A 175 12.38 -28.38 -13.83
CA ASN A 175 11.75 -29.50 -13.15
C ASN A 175 10.48 -29.08 -12.39
N ASN A 176 10.09 -27.82 -12.50
CA ASN A 176 8.91 -27.30 -11.83
C ASN A 176 7.67 -27.62 -12.67
N ALA A 177 7.11 -28.80 -12.45
CA ALA A 177 6.01 -29.35 -13.22
C ALA A 177 5.06 -30.15 -12.31
N THR A 178 3.88 -30.49 -12.84
CA THR A 178 2.94 -31.38 -12.16
C THR A 178 3.44 -32.82 -12.12
N LEU A 179 2.80 -33.66 -11.29
CA LEU A 179 3.14 -35.09 -11.21
C LEU A 179 2.94 -35.79 -12.56
N LEU A 180 1.86 -35.50 -13.30
CA LEU A 180 1.61 -36.09 -14.61
C LEU A 180 2.73 -35.76 -15.62
N GLU A 181 3.11 -34.49 -15.73
CA GLU A 181 4.20 -34.07 -16.61
C GLU A 181 5.53 -34.71 -16.22
N SER A 182 5.79 -34.83 -14.92
CA SER A 182 6.99 -35.48 -14.40
C SER A 182 7.04 -36.97 -14.73
N LEU A 183 5.89 -37.66 -14.70
CA LEU A 183 5.78 -39.06 -15.11
C LEU A 183 6.00 -39.23 -16.61
N ILE A 184 5.40 -38.36 -17.43
CA ILE A 184 5.64 -38.34 -18.89
C ILE A 184 7.12 -38.16 -19.18
N LEU A 185 7.75 -37.21 -18.51
CA LEU A 185 9.15 -36.88 -18.70
C LEU A 185 10.08 -37.99 -18.20
N PHE A 186 9.71 -38.70 -17.12
CA PHE A 186 10.41 -39.90 -16.68
C PHE A 186 10.37 -41.01 -17.74
N VAL A 187 9.21 -41.27 -18.35
CA VAL A 187 9.08 -42.26 -19.43
C VAL A 187 9.95 -41.86 -20.62
N VAL A 188 9.86 -40.62 -21.08
CA VAL A 188 10.68 -40.09 -22.19
C VAL A 188 12.18 -40.25 -21.92
N ALA A 189 12.63 -39.91 -20.71
CA ALA A 189 14.02 -40.07 -20.30
C ALA A 189 14.42 -41.54 -20.15
N GLY A 190 13.48 -42.42 -19.78
CA GLY A 190 13.73 -43.84 -19.57
C GLY A 190 13.93 -44.64 -20.86
N VAL A 191 13.33 -44.23 -21.98
CA VAL A 191 13.37 -44.97 -23.26
C VAL A 191 14.79 -45.37 -23.70
N PRO A 192 15.78 -44.45 -23.76
CA PRO A 192 17.11 -44.81 -24.26
C PRO A 192 17.90 -45.65 -23.28
N LEU A 193 17.67 -45.46 -21.97
CA LEU A 193 18.27 -46.26 -20.92
C LEU A 193 17.73 -47.69 -20.99
N ILE A 194 16.41 -47.86 -20.84
CA ILE A 194 15.75 -49.17 -20.83
C ILE A 194 16.03 -49.91 -22.15
N GLY A 195 15.91 -49.25 -23.29
CA GLY A 195 16.18 -49.86 -24.60
C GLY A 195 17.62 -50.35 -24.73
N SER A 196 18.60 -49.62 -24.20
CA SER A 196 20.00 -50.07 -24.20
C SER A 196 20.22 -51.32 -23.33
N PHE A 197 19.52 -51.42 -22.18
CA PHE A 197 19.57 -52.62 -21.34
C PHE A 197 18.84 -53.80 -21.98
N LEU A 198 17.69 -53.58 -22.62
CA LEU A 198 16.95 -54.62 -23.36
C LEU A 198 17.77 -55.18 -24.54
N LEU A 199 18.59 -54.34 -25.18
CA LEU A 199 19.50 -54.74 -26.26
C LEU A 199 20.83 -55.34 -25.75
N GLY A 200 20.99 -55.53 -24.43
CA GLY A 200 22.18 -56.15 -23.84
C GLY A 200 23.46 -55.30 -23.89
N VAL A 201 23.35 -54.00 -24.16
CA VAL A 201 24.49 -53.07 -24.28
C VAL A 201 24.54 -52.00 -23.19
N GLY A 202 23.66 -52.08 -22.19
CA GLY A 202 23.64 -51.19 -21.04
C GLY A 202 24.92 -51.24 -20.20
N SER A 203 25.23 -50.14 -19.50
CA SER A 203 26.38 -50.02 -18.60
C SER A 203 26.11 -49.03 -17.46
N ILE A 204 26.89 -49.10 -16.39
CA ILE A 204 26.76 -48.17 -15.24
C ILE A 204 27.06 -46.73 -15.68
N SER A 205 28.15 -46.52 -16.43
CA SER A 205 28.49 -45.19 -16.96
C SER A 205 27.42 -44.63 -17.89
N LEU A 206 26.65 -45.47 -18.60
CA LEU A 206 25.53 -45.01 -19.42
C LEU A 206 24.39 -44.46 -18.56
N ILE A 207 24.04 -45.12 -17.44
CA ILE A 207 23.00 -44.62 -16.51
C ILE A 207 23.38 -43.24 -16.01
N TYR A 208 24.59 -43.09 -15.48
CA TYR A 208 25.09 -41.82 -14.96
C TYR A 208 25.19 -40.76 -16.06
N GLY A 209 25.89 -41.08 -17.15
CA GLY A 209 26.16 -40.16 -18.24
C GLY A 209 24.88 -39.62 -18.88
N TYR A 210 23.93 -40.49 -19.19
CA TYR A 210 22.66 -40.09 -19.79
C TYR A 210 21.79 -39.31 -18.78
N ALA A 211 21.62 -39.80 -17.55
CA ALA A 211 20.76 -39.14 -16.56
C ALA A 211 21.26 -37.71 -16.19
N ILE A 212 22.58 -37.54 -16.10
CA ILE A 212 23.21 -36.23 -15.84
C ILE A 212 23.12 -35.34 -17.07
N THR A 213 23.41 -35.87 -18.27
CA THR A 213 23.33 -35.09 -19.52
C THR A 213 21.91 -34.61 -19.81
N PHE A 214 20.90 -35.44 -19.53
CA PHE A 214 19.50 -35.08 -19.70
C PHE A 214 19.11 -33.85 -18.86
N ASP A 215 19.43 -33.87 -17.56
CA ASP A 215 19.15 -32.72 -16.68
C ASP A 215 20.03 -31.51 -17.03
N PHE A 216 21.28 -31.74 -17.43
CA PHE A 216 22.19 -30.69 -17.89
C PHE A 216 21.61 -29.94 -19.10
N LEU A 217 21.14 -30.67 -20.11
CA LEU A 217 20.53 -30.07 -21.31
C LEU A 217 19.20 -29.40 -20.99
N ARG A 218 18.36 -29.94 -20.09
CA ARG A 218 17.16 -29.22 -19.65
C ARG A 218 17.48 -27.93 -18.91
N CYS A 219 18.45 -27.95 -17.99
CA CYS A 219 18.91 -26.76 -17.27
C CYS A 219 19.49 -25.71 -18.21
N LEU A 220 20.24 -26.14 -19.23
CA LEU A 220 20.75 -25.30 -20.30
C LEU A 220 19.59 -24.57 -20.99
N GLY A 221 18.56 -25.27 -21.46
CA GLY A 221 17.42 -24.66 -22.13
C GLY A 221 16.68 -23.64 -21.25
N HIS A 222 16.47 -23.94 -19.97
CA HIS A 222 15.79 -23.04 -19.03
C HIS A 222 16.72 -21.97 -18.42
N CYS A 223 17.99 -21.91 -18.83
CA CYS A 223 18.91 -20.89 -18.36
C CYS A 223 18.53 -19.53 -18.97
N ASN A 224 18.47 -18.47 -18.18
CA ASN A 224 18.19 -17.13 -18.69
C ASN A 224 19.43 -16.44 -19.29
N VAL A 225 20.40 -17.22 -19.80
CA VAL A 225 21.70 -16.74 -20.26
C VAL A 225 22.04 -17.43 -21.58
N GLU A 226 22.27 -16.65 -22.64
CA GLU A 226 22.63 -17.18 -23.95
C GLU A 226 24.13 -17.49 -24.03
N ILE A 227 24.48 -18.76 -23.86
CA ILE A 227 25.86 -19.23 -23.84
C ILE A 227 26.42 -19.55 -25.23
N PHE A 228 25.57 -19.87 -26.21
CA PHE A 228 26.01 -20.22 -27.57
C PHE A 228 26.40 -18.96 -28.33
N SER A 229 27.58 -18.99 -28.95
CA SER A 229 28.00 -17.93 -29.86
C SER A 229 27.27 -18.07 -31.20
N HIS A 230 26.78 -16.97 -31.76
CA HIS A 230 26.16 -16.96 -33.10
C HIS A 230 27.13 -17.46 -34.19
N LYS A 231 28.43 -17.20 -34.02
CA LYS A 231 29.48 -17.67 -34.95
C LYS A 231 29.48 -19.20 -35.11
N VAL A 232 29.15 -19.96 -34.06
CA VAL A 232 29.11 -21.43 -34.14
C VAL A 232 28.06 -21.90 -35.14
N PHE A 233 26.88 -21.28 -35.13
CA PHE A 233 25.79 -21.61 -36.03
C PHE A 233 25.93 -20.97 -37.42
N GLU A 234 26.78 -19.97 -37.58
CA GLU A 234 27.15 -19.43 -38.89
C GLU A 234 28.20 -20.30 -39.57
N THR A 235 29.19 -20.79 -38.82
CA THR A 235 30.22 -21.71 -39.34
C THR A 235 29.66 -23.12 -39.59
N LEU A 236 28.80 -23.63 -38.70
CA LEU A 236 28.20 -24.96 -38.80
C LEU A 236 26.66 -24.87 -38.62
N PRO A 237 25.91 -24.46 -39.66
CA PRO A 237 24.47 -24.24 -39.57
C PRO A 237 23.65 -25.45 -39.13
N ILE A 238 24.12 -26.66 -39.39
CA ILE A 238 23.43 -27.91 -39.00
C ILE A 238 23.31 -28.01 -37.47
N LEU A 239 24.28 -27.50 -36.71
CA LEU A 239 24.27 -27.62 -35.24
C LEU A 239 23.06 -26.97 -34.59
N ARG A 240 22.50 -25.89 -35.16
CA ARG A 240 21.31 -25.22 -34.62
C ARG A 240 20.05 -26.08 -34.66
N TYR A 241 20.06 -27.17 -35.42
CA TYR A 241 18.95 -28.14 -35.48
C TYR A 241 19.20 -29.39 -34.63
N LEU A 242 20.44 -29.63 -34.22
CA LEU A 242 20.85 -30.75 -33.37
C LEU A 242 20.85 -30.41 -31.88
N ILE A 243 20.95 -29.12 -31.53
CA ILE A 243 20.87 -28.66 -30.15
C ILE A 243 20.19 -27.30 -30.08
N TYR A 244 19.14 -27.22 -29.25
CA TYR A 244 18.46 -25.98 -28.92
C TYR A 244 19.32 -25.08 -28.01
N THR A 245 19.09 -23.77 -28.07
CA THR A 245 19.76 -22.81 -27.19
C THR A 245 18.84 -22.35 -26.06
N PRO A 246 19.39 -21.72 -25.01
CA PRO A 246 18.56 -21.13 -23.96
C PRO A 246 17.60 -20.05 -24.52
N THR A 247 18.01 -19.32 -25.57
CA THR A 247 17.12 -18.36 -26.27
C THR A 247 15.96 -19.07 -26.96
N TYR A 248 16.21 -20.20 -27.62
CA TYR A 248 15.19 -21.00 -28.30
C TYR A 248 14.06 -21.40 -27.33
N HIS A 249 14.45 -21.95 -26.18
CA HIS A 249 13.48 -22.40 -25.17
C HIS A 249 12.83 -21.23 -24.43
N SER A 250 13.56 -20.15 -24.17
CA SER A 250 12.97 -18.94 -23.59
C SER A 250 11.89 -18.32 -24.48
N LEU A 251 12.01 -18.44 -25.81
CA LEU A 251 10.97 -18.02 -26.75
C LEU A 251 9.73 -18.91 -26.70
N HIS A 252 9.87 -20.20 -26.41
CA HIS A 252 8.73 -21.09 -26.19
C HIS A 252 7.85 -20.61 -25.02
N HIS A 253 8.47 -20.22 -23.90
CA HIS A 253 7.76 -19.63 -22.74
C HIS A 253 7.06 -18.29 -23.05
N GLN A 254 7.52 -17.56 -24.07
CA GLN A 254 6.90 -16.30 -24.50
C GLN A 254 5.82 -16.52 -25.56
N ASN A 255 6.08 -17.43 -26.49
CA ASN A 255 5.23 -17.78 -27.63
C ASN A 255 4.93 -19.29 -27.58
N MET A 256 3.96 -19.64 -26.73
CA MET A 256 3.59 -21.01 -26.34
C MET A 256 3.08 -21.90 -27.49
N GLU A 257 3.00 -21.38 -28.71
CA GLU A 257 2.57 -22.10 -29.91
C GLU A 257 3.76 -22.64 -30.75
N THR A 258 4.99 -22.41 -30.31
CA THR A 258 6.21 -22.72 -31.07
C THR A 258 7.26 -23.40 -30.21
N ASN A 259 8.27 -24.04 -30.84
CA ASN A 259 9.47 -24.59 -30.19
C ASN A 259 9.18 -25.69 -29.13
N PHE A 260 8.66 -26.85 -29.54
CA PHE A 260 8.24 -27.95 -28.66
C PHE A 260 9.26 -29.09 -28.48
N CYS A 261 10.39 -29.11 -29.21
CA CYS A 261 11.37 -30.19 -29.12
C CYS A 261 11.92 -30.38 -27.69
N LEU A 262 12.48 -31.57 -27.41
CA LEU A 262 13.15 -31.79 -26.13
C LEU A 262 14.51 -31.09 -26.13
N PHE A 263 15.42 -31.50 -27.03
CA PHE A 263 16.73 -30.87 -27.21
C PHE A 263 17.06 -30.56 -28.66
N MET A 264 16.38 -31.18 -29.65
CA MET A 264 16.74 -31.08 -31.07
C MET A 264 15.69 -30.32 -31.90
N PRO A 265 15.96 -29.05 -32.31
CA PRO A 265 15.02 -28.23 -33.09
C PRO A 265 14.63 -28.80 -34.46
N ILE A 266 15.30 -29.84 -34.98
CA ILE A 266 14.89 -30.54 -36.19
C ILE A 266 13.43 -31.03 -36.12
N PHE A 267 12.94 -31.45 -34.96
CA PHE A 267 11.57 -31.92 -34.80
C PHE A 267 10.54 -30.79 -34.93
N ASP A 268 10.89 -29.57 -34.53
CA ASP A 268 10.07 -28.39 -34.76
C ASP A 268 10.09 -27.93 -36.23
N VAL A 269 11.20 -28.16 -36.94
CA VAL A 269 11.25 -27.93 -38.40
C VAL A 269 10.32 -28.91 -39.11
N LEU A 270 10.46 -30.21 -38.84
CA LEU A 270 9.60 -31.26 -39.40
C LEU A 270 8.12 -31.05 -39.02
N GLY A 271 7.90 -30.56 -37.80
CA GLY A 271 6.60 -30.27 -37.22
C GLY A 271 5.95 -28.96 -37.68
N SER A 272 6.69 -28.11 -38.40
CA SER A 272 6.32 -26.73 -38.75
C SER A 272 5.92 -25.88 -37.54
N THR A 273 6.68 -26.00 -36.45
CA THR A 273 6.47 -25.30 -35.17
C THR A 273 7.70 -24.50 -34.72
N LEU A 274 8.75 -24.42 -35.54
CA LEU A 274 9.93 -23.61 -35.27
C LEU A 274 9.56 -22.12 -35.23
N ASN A 275 9.90 -21.44 -34.13
CA ASN A 275 9.75 -19.99 -34.05
C ASN A 275 10.76 -19.30 -34.99
N PRO A 276 10.30 -18.42 -35.91
CA PRO A 276 11.17 -17.78 -36.89
C PRO A 276 12.22 -16.86 -36.24
N ASN A 277 11.96 -16.35 -35.03
CA ASN A 277 12.84 -15.41 -34.35
C ASN A 277 13.96 -16.08 -33.53
N SER A 278 13.98 -17.42 -33.42
CA SER A 278 14.92 -18.15 -32.54
C SER A 278 16.38 -17.77 -32.77
N TRP A 279 16.79 -17.77 -34.04
CA TRP A 279 18.19 -17.53 -34.41
C TRP A 279 18.52 -16.04 -34.47
N GLU A 280 17.57 -15.21 -34.89
CA GLU A 280 17.77 -13.76 -34.94
C GLU A 280 17.91 -13.17 -33.53
N LEU A 281 17.06 -13.59 -32.58
CA LEU A 281 17.14 -13.14 -31.20
C LEU A 281 18.44 -13.60 -30.53
N GLN A 282 18.84 -14.86 -30.74
CA GLN A 282 20.10 -15.39 -30.22
C GLN A 282 21.29 -14.57 -30.74
N ARG A 283 21.32 -14.29 -32.04
CA ARG A 283 22.35 -13.44 -32.65
C ARG A 283 22.35 -12.03 -32.05
N LYS A 284 21.18 -11.39 -31.95
CA LYS A 284 21.02 -10.04 -31.37
C LYS A 284 21.56 -9.97 -29.95
N ILE A 285 21.23 -10.94 -29.09
CA ILE A 285 21.72 -10.98 -27.70
C ILE A 285 23.25 -11.09 -27.66
N ARG A 286 23.84 -11.95 -28.50
CA ARG A 286 25.29 -12.16 -28.55
C ARG A 286 26.06 -10.97 -29.11
N ILE A 287 25.52 -10.26 -30.10
CA ILE A 287 26.12 -9.02 -30.63
C ILE A 287 26.01 -7.91 -29.60
N ALA A 288 24.81 -7.71 -29.03
CA ALA A 288 24.55 -6.67 -28.04
C ALA A 288 25.26 -6.90 -26.70
N ALA A 289 25.94 -8.03 -26.49
CA ALA A 289 26.71 -8.30 -25.28
C ALA A 289 27.88 -7.31 -25.10
N GLY A 290 28.41 -6.76 -26.20
CA GLY A 290 29.45 -5.73 -26.21
C GLY A 290 28.92 -4.30 -26.16
N GLU A 291 27.61 -4.10 -26.28
CA GLU A 291 26.98 -2.77 -26.30
C GLU A 291 26.68 -2.26 -24.88
N PRO A 292 26.62 -0.93 -24.69
CA PRO A 292 26.12 -0.33 -23.45
C PRO A 292 24.72 -0.85 -23.12
N LYS A 293 24.59 -1.52 -21.96
CA LYS A 293 23.30 -1.96 -21.45
C LYS A 293 22.66 -0.83 -20.66
N ARG A 294 21.35 -0.97 -20.43
CA ARG A 294 20.58 -0.11 -19.54
C ARG A 294 21.33 0.15 -18.24
N GLU A 295 21.60 1.43 -17.99
CA GLU A 295 22.31 1.91 -16.81
C GLU A 295 21.39 1.86 -15.58
N PRO A 296 21.90 1.49 -14.40
CA PRO A 296 21.10 1.55 -13.17
C PRO A 296 20.99 3.00 -12.71
N GLU A 297 19.78 3.43 -12.35
CA GLU A 297 19.59 4.77 -11.78
C GLU A 297 19.98 4.81 -10.29
N PHE A 298 19.96 3.65 -9.60
CA PHE A 298 20.37 3.52 -8.20
C PHE A 298 21.28 2.30 -7.96
N VAL A 299 22.32 2.51 -7.15
CA VAL A 299 23.23 1.45 -6.69
C VAL A 299 23.33 1.45 -5.16
N PHE A 300 23.07 0.30 -4.54
CA PHE A 300 23.38 0.03 -3.13
C PHE A 300 24.71 -0.72 -3.04
N LEU A 301 25.73 -0.09 -2.48
CA LEU A 301 27.08 -0.66 -2.34
C LEU A 301 27.23 -1.36 -0.99
N ALA A 302 27.03 -2.68 -1.00
CA ALA A 302 27.04 -3.58 0.16
C ALA A 302 28.39 -4.28 0.38
N HIS A 303 28.50 -5.01 1.48
CA HIS A 303 29.65 -5.87 1.81
C HIS A 303 29.15 -7.11 2.57
N GLY A 304 29.96 -8.18 2.64
CA GLY A 304 29.62 -9.37 3.43
C GLY A 304 29.81 -9.12 4.93
N VAL A 305 29.00 -9.73 5.79
CA VAL A 305 29.13 -9.56 7.26
C VAL A 305 30.24 -10.46 7.78
N ASP A 306 30.11 -11.76 7.53
CA ASP A 306 31.05 -12.82 7.88
C ASP A 306 31.01 -13.96 6.85
N VAL A 307 31.85 -14.99 7.05
CA VAL A 307 32.00 -16.13 6.12
C VAL A 307 30.70 -16.94 6.00
N MET A 308 29.96 -17.12 7.10
CA MET A 308 28.68 -17.84 7.09
C MET A 308 27.63 -17.06 6.31
N SER A 309 27.54 -15.75 6.54
CA SER A 309 26.61 -14.87 5.83
C SER A 309 26.91 -14.77 4.33
N ALA A 310 28.17 -14.95 3.92
CA ALA A 310 28.56 -14.92 2.50
C ALA A 310 27.92 -16.07 1.71
N MET A 311 27.62 -17.22 2.35
CA MET A 311 26.90 -18.33 1.74
C MET A 311 25.43 -18.03 1.43
N HIS A 312 24.93 -16.88 1.90
CA HIS A 312 23.59 -16.38 1.62
C HIS A 312 23.48 -15.56 0.32
N ALA A 313 24.57 -15.49 -0.46
CA ALA A 313 24.55 -14.82 -1.76
C ALA A 313 23.59 -15.52 -2.75
N PRO A 314 22.84 -14.77 -3.58
CA PRO A 314 21.87 -15.34 -4.52
C PRO A 314 22.47 -16.30 -5.54
N PHE A 315 23.74 -16.10 -5.89
CA PHE A 315 24.47 -16.98 -6.81
C PHE A 315 25.03 -18.23 -6.14
N LEU A 316 24.90 -18.42 -4.83
CA LEU A 316 25.23 -19.70 -4.17
C LEU A 316 23.97 -20.53 -3.97
N PHE A 317 23.00 -19.98 -3.23
CA PHE A 317 21.73 -20.63 -2.95
C PHE A 317 20.59 -19.63 -3.08
N ARG A 318 19.95 -19.57 -4.26
CA ARG A 318 18.78 -18.72 -4.52
C ARG A 318 17.68 -18.91 -3.46
N SER A 319 17.39 -20.15 -3.07
CA SER A 319 16.37 -20.46 -2.07
C SER A 319 16.73 -19.87 -0.70
N PHE A 320 17.99 -19.98 -0.26
CA PHE A 320 18.42 -19.40 1.01
C PHE A 320 18.41 -17.88 0.95
N ALA A 321 18.98 -17.30 -0.11
CA ALA A 321 18.97 -15.86 -0.34
C ALA A 321 17.55 -15.25 -0.32
N SER A 322 16.52 -16.03 -0.65
CA SER A 322 15.13 -15.60 -0.64
C SER A 322 14.49 -15.56 0.76
N MET A 323 15.15 -16.09 1.78
CA MET A 323 14.69 -16.09 3.17
C MET A 323 15.56 -15.15 4.01
N PRO A 324 15.07 -14.65 5.17
CA PRO A 324 15.94 -13.96 6.11
C PRO A 324 17.12 -14.84 6.54
N TYR A 325 18.30 -14.24 6.63
CA TYR A 325 19.51 -14.96 7.02
C TYR A 325 19.38 -15.56 8.42
N THR A 326 19.68 -16.85 8.52
CA THR A 326 19.85 -17.59 9.78
C THR A 326 21.06 -18.51 9.68
N THR A 327 21.80 -18.65 10.78
CA THR A 327 22.91 -19.60 10.84
C THR A 327 22.36 -21.02 10.82
N ARG A 328 22.73 -21.80 9.80
CA ARG A 328 22.33 -23.21 9.68
C ARG A 328 23.54 -24.10 9.89
N PHE A 329 23.44 -25.04 10.83
CA PHE A 329 24.58 -25.87 11.22
C PHE A 329 25.19 -26.67 10.07
N PHE A 330 24.38 -27.20 9.14
CA PHE A 330 24.90 -27.97 8.02
C PHE A 330 25.80 -27.15 7.05
N LEU A 331 25.70 -25.81 7.06
CA LEU A 331 26.57 -24.95 6.25
C LEU A 331 28.02 -24.91 6.78
N LEU A 332 28.27 -25.37 8.01
CA LEU A 332 29.64 -25.49 8.56
C LEU A 332 30.52 -26.38 7.67
N LEU A 333 29.95 -27.38 7.00
CA LEU A 333 30.69 -28.23 6.06
C LEU A 333 31.22 -27.46 4.85
N MET A 334 30.53 -26.40 4.43
CA MET A 334 30.91 -25.54 3.31
C MET A 334 31.82 -24.37 3.73
N TRP A 335 32.01 -24.17 5.04
CA TRP A 335 32.77 -23.06 5.58
C TRP A 335 34.23 -23.03 5.10
N PRO A 336 35.01 -24.14 5.11
CA PRO A 336 36.40 -24.11 4.66
C PRO A 336 36.54 -23.69 3.19
N GLY A 337 35.67 -24.22 2.32
CA GLY A 337 35.63 -23.84 0.91
C GLY A 337 35.28 -22.36 0.72
N THR A 338 34.27 -21.88 1.44
CA THR A 338 33.85 -20.47 1.40
C THR A 338 34.96 -19.54 1.90
N PHE A 339 35.70 -19.94 2.94
CA PHE A 339 36.85 -19.21 3.44
C PHE A 339 37.97 -19.10 2.40
N MET A 340 38.26 -20.18 1.67
CA MET A 340 39.24 -20.14 0.56
C MET A 340 38.79 -19.21 -0.57
N VAL A 341 37.50 -19.25 -0.94
CA VAL A 341 36.93 -18.32 -1.94
C VAL A 341 37.06 -16.87 -1.46
N MET A 342 36.83 -16.61 -0.17
CA MET A 342 37.03 -15.29 0.42
C MET A 342 38.48 -14.82 0.31
N LEU A 343 39.47 -15.68 0.57
CA LEU A 343 40.90 -15.32 0.41
C LEU A 343 41.24 -14.97 -1.05
N VAL A 344 40.74 -15.76 -2.01
CA VAL A 344 40.92 -15.47 -3.44
C VAL A 344 40.25 -14.15 -3.83
N ALA A 345 39.04 -13.90 -3.35
CA ALA A 345 38.32 -12.65 -3.59
C ALA A 345 39.00 -11.45 -2.91
N TRP A 346 39.70 -11.66 -1.79
CA TRP A 346 40.50 -10.61 -1.16
C TRP A 346 41.60 -10.13 -2.11
N LEU A 347 42.32 -11.06 -2.73
CA LEU A 347 43.49 -10.73 -3.56
C LEU A 347 43.12 -10.07 -4.90
N TRP A 348 42.08 -10.56 -5.59
CA TRP A 348 41.85 -10.20 -7.00
C TRP A 348 40.49 -9.58 -7.33
N SER A 349 39.53 -9.60 -6.41
CA SER A 349 38.16 -9.20 -6.74
C SER A 349 37.93 -7.69 -6.66
N LYS A 350 37.09 -7.18 -7.57
CA LYS A 350 36.59 -5.80 -7.63
C LYS A 350 35.14 -5.76 -7.16
N ALA A 351 34.59 -4.56 -6.94
CA ALA A 351 33.17 -4.42 -6.67
C ALA A 351 32.32 -4.95 -7.84
N PHE A 352 31.36 -5.83 -7.56
CA PHE A 352 30.63 -6.57 -8.59
C PHE A 352 29.11 -6.60 -8.34
N LEU A 353 28.32 -6.83 -9.40
CA LEU A 353 26.86 -6.89 -9.33
C LEU A 353 26.40 -8.20 -8.66
N CYS A 354 25.67 -8.08 -7.56
CA CYS A 354 25.16 -9.22 -6.79
C CYS A 354 23.68 -9.50 -7.10
N SER A 355 22.84 -8.46 -7.05
CA SER A 355 21.41 -8.56 -7.35
C SER A 355 20.90 -7.26 -7.94
N PHE A 356 19.70 -7.29 -8.52
CA PHE A 356 19.03 -6.11 -9.06
C PHE A 356 17.52 -6.28 -8.93
N TYR A 357 16.79 -5.17 -9.00
CA TYR A 357 15.35 -5.13 -9.04
C TYR A 357 14.88 -3.88 -9.80
N THR A 358 13.59 -3.78 -10.09
CA THR A 358 13.01 -2.62 -10.75
C THR A 358 11.94 -2.00 -9.86
N LEU A 359 12.04 -0.70 -9.59
CA LEU A 359 11.06 0.06 -8.83
C LEU A 359 10.54 1.20 -9.71
N ARG A 360 9.25 1.18 -10.09
CA ARG A 360 8.61 2.22 -10.92
C ARG A 360 9.41 2.55 -12.18
N ASN A 361 9.80 1.50 -12.91
CA ASN A 361 10.67 1.60 -14.08
C ASN A 361 12.07 2.15 -13.81
N HIS A 362 12.56 2.26 -12.58
CA HIS A 362 13.98 2.49 -12.27
C HIS A 362 14.70 1.18 -11.98
N LEU A 363 15.83 0.94 -12.62
CA LEU A 363 16.71 -0.20 -12.41
C LEU A 363 17.60 0.08 -11.19
N CYS A 364 17.37 -0.69 -10.13
CA CYS A 364 18.15 -0.64 -8.90
C CYS A 364 19.09 -1.84 -8.84
N GLN A 365 20.35 -1.62 -8.44
CA GLN A 365 21.35 -2.69 -8.32
C GLN A 365 21.97 -2.71 -6.93
N THR A 366 22.29 -3.91 -6.44
CA THR A 366 23.14 -4.11 -5.28
C THR A 366 24.50 -4.58 -5.74
N TRP A 367 25.52 -3.77 -5.49
CA TRP A 367 26.92 -4.13 -5.75
C TRP A 367 27.57 -4.59 -4.46
N LEU A 368 28.44 -5.60 -4.52
CA LEU A 368 29.20 -6.08 -3.37
C LEU A 368 30.65 -5.66 -3.47
N VAL A 369 31.15 -5.01 -2.43
CA VAL A 369 32.57 -4.94 -2.13
C VAL A 369 32.98 -6.33 -1.57
N PRO A 370 33.93 -7.04 -2.20
CA PRO A 370 34.33 -8.39 -1.82
C PRO A 370 35.20 -8.41 -0.55
N ARG A 371 34.66 -7.85 0.54
CA ARG A 371 35.29 -7.71 1.86
C ARG A 371 34.26 -8.05 2.92
N LEU A 372 34.65 -8.89 3.86
CA LEU A 372 33.88 -9.26 5.03
C LEU A 372 34.10 -8.28 6.17
N GLY A 373 33.15 -8.18 7.10
CA GLY A 373 33.12 -7.15 8.14
C GLY A 373 34.40 -7.08 8.98
N PHE A 374 34.99 -8.23 9.35
CA PHE A 374 36.24 -8.24 10.14
C PHE A 374 37.41 -7.54 9.42
N GLN A 375 37.44 -7.56 8.09
CA GLN A 375 38.51 -6.96 7.30
C GLN A 375 38.49 -5.43 7.36
N TYR A 376 37.33 -4.81 7.62
CA TYR A 376 37.20 -3.35 7.79
C TYR A 376 37.88 -2.83 9.06
N PHE A 377 38.15 -3.72 10.02
CA PHE A 377 38.82 -3.39 11.27
C PHE A 377 40.34 -3.67 11.23
N LEU A 378 40.87 -4.17 10.12
CA LEU A 378 42.30 -4.40 9.93
C LEU A 378 42.96 -3.13 9.38
N PRO A 379 43.90 -2.50 10.12
CA PRO A 379 44.50 -1.22 9.70
C PRO A 379 45.14 -1.26 8.31
N PHE A 380 45.85 -2.35 7.98
CA PHE A 380 46.51 -2.52 6.67
C PHE A 380 45.53 -2.69 5.50
N ALA A 381 44.29 -3.13 5.75
CA ALA A 381 43.29 -3.35 4.71
C ALA A 381 42.54 -2.06 4.34
N LYS A 382 42.58 -1.02 5.20
CA LYS A 382 41.83 0.23 5.06
C LYS A 382 41.99 0.89 3.69
N GLN A 383 43.23 1.03 3.22
CA GLN A 383 43.51 1.66 1.93
C GLN A 383 42.92 0.87 0.76
N GLY A 384 43.13 -0.46 0.74
CA GLY A 384 42.57 -1.32 -0.31
C GLY A 384 41.04 -1.32 -0.36
N ILE A 385 40.38 -1.27 0.80
CA ILE A 385 38.91 -1.15 0.89
C ILE A 385 38.44 0.20 0.34
N ASN A 386 39.10 1.30 0.73
CA ASN A 386 38.73 2.62 0.23
C ASN A 386 38.94 2.74 -1.28
N ASN A 387 40.00 2.15 -1.85
CA ASN A 387 40.20 2.11 -3.30
C ASN A 387 39.04 1.38 -4.00
N LEU A 388 38.58 0.25 -3.46
CA LEU A 388 37.43 -0.48 -4.03
C LEU A 388 36.12 0.33 -3.98
N ILE A 389 35.88 1.07 -2.89
CA ILE A 389 34.70 1.93 -2.75
C ILE A 389 34.81 3.12 -3.72
N GLU A 390 35.98 3.75 -3.80
CA GLU A 390 36.26 4.85 -4.72
C GLU A 390 36.04 4.42 -6.18
N ASP A 391 36.63 3.29 -6.59
CA ASP A 391 36.45 2.72 -7.93
C ASP A 391 34.98 2.45 -8.25
N ALA A 392 34.20 1.97 -7.27
CA ALA A 392 32.78 1.75 -7.43
C ALA A 392 32.00 3.07 -7.62
N ILE A 393 32.34 4.12 -6.87
CA ILE A 393 31.73 5.45 -7.02
C ILE A 393 32.05 6.04 -8.39
N LEU A 394 33.32 6.02 -8.80
CA LEU A 394 33.76 6.54 -10.11
C LEU A 394 33.15 5.74 -11.27
N ARG A 395 33.01 4.43 -11.10
CA ARG A 395 32.29 3.58 -12.07
C ARG A 395 30.81 3.96 -12.15
N ALA A 396 30.15 4.19 -11.02
CA ALA A 396 28.75 4.60 -10.98
C ALA A 396 28.57 5.98 -11.64
N ASP A 397 29.47 6.92 -11.38
CA ASP A 397 29.48 8.21 -12.06
C ASP A 397 29.60 8.08 -13.58
N LYS A 398 30.59 7.31 -14.04
CA LYS A 398 30.81 7.07 -15.47
C LYS A 398 29.60 6.45 -16.17
N LEU A 399 28.88 5.57 -15.47
CA LEU A 399 27.67 4.90 -15.95
C LEU A 399 26.40 5.74 -15.81
N GLY A 400 26.47 7.01 -15.40
CA GLY A 400 25.28 7.85 -15.29
C GLY A 400 24.33 7.47 -14.15
N VAL A 401 24.82 6.73 -13.13
CA VAL A 401 24.02 6.39 -11.94
C VAL A 401 23.65 7.68 -11.21
N LYS A 402 22.37 7.83 -10.83
CA LYS A 402 21.91 9.03 -10.12
C LYS A 402 22.35 9.04 -8.66
N VAL A 403 22.21 7.89 -7.98
CA VAL A 403 22.55 7.75 -6.57
C VAL A 403 23.31 6.45 -6.30
N ILE A 404 24.42 6.56 -5.57
CA ILE A 404 25.12 5.42 -4.99
C ILE A 404 25.06 5.51 -3.46
N SER A 405 24.44 4.51 -2.83
CA SER A 405 24.30 4.44 -1.38
C SER A 405 25.35 3.51 -0.76
N LEU A 406 26.05 4.00 0.26
CA LEU A 406 27.09 3.26 0.98
C LEU A 406 26.48 2.48 2.15
N ALA A 407 26.48 1.16 2.07
CA ALA A 407 25.93 0.30 3.12
C ALA A 407 26.87 0.14 4.33
N ALA A 408 26.31 0.04 5.52
CA ALA A 408 26.99 -0.40 6.76
C ALA A 408 28.45 0.11 6.91
N LEU A 409 29.46 -0.76 6.81
CA LEU A 409 30.87 -0.37 7.04
C LEU A 409 31.49 0.39 5.88
N ASN A 410 30.90 0.40 4.68
CA ASN A 410 31.35 1.22 3.55
C ASN A 410 31.22 2.73 3.83
N LYS A 411 30.42 3.11 4.83
CA LYS A 411 30.24 4.50 5.32
C LYS A 411 30.78 4.71 6.74
N ASN A 412 31.69 3.86 7.19
CA ASN A 412 32.31 4.02 8.52
C ASN A 412 33.16 5.31 8.57
N GLU A 413 32.94 6.15 9.59
CA GLU A 413 33.69 7.40 9.76
C GLU A 413 35.19 7.18 9.93
N ALA A 414 35.58 6.15 10.68
CA ALA A 414 37.00 5.82 10.88
C ALA A 414 37.67 5.33 9.60
N LEU A 415 36.89 4.87 8.62
CA LEU A 415 37.36 4.39 7.32
C LEU A 415 37.51 5.54 6.32
N ASN A 416 36.47 6.34 6.11
CA ASN A 416 36.39 7.33 5.03
C ASN A 416 35.57 8.59 5.37
N GLY A 417 35.39 8.89 6.67
CA GLY A 417 34.57 10.03 7.11
C GLY A 417 33.07 9.85 6.82
N GLY A 418 32.64 8.63 6.48
CA GLY A 418 31.27 8.34 6.06
C GLY A 418 30.94 8.90 4.69
N GLY A 419 31.87 8.75 3.75
CA GLY A 419 31.77 9.17 2.36
C GLY A 419 32.41 10.51 2.03
N THR A 420 32.73 11.35 3.03
CA THR A 420 33.33 12.68 2.79
C THR A 420 34.68 12.61 2.11
N LEU A 421 35.47 11.57 2.39
CA LEU A 421 36.75 11.33 1.71
C LEU A 421 36.61 11.37 0.19
N PHE A 422 35.58 10.71 -0.35
CA PHE A 422 35.39 10.56 -1.79
C PHE A 422 34.80 11.82 -2.42
N VAL A 423 33.82 12.44 -1.77
CA VAL A 423 33.18 13.69 -2.25
C VAL A 423 34.18 14.84 -2.24
N ASN A 424 35.04 14.94 -1.22
CA ASN A 424 36.07 15.98 -1.16
C ASN A 424 37.18 15.76 -2.21
N LYS A 425 37.50 14.49 -2.50
CA LYS A 425 38.53 14.14 -3.51
C LYS A 425 38.01 14.35 -4.93
N HIS A 426 36.71 14.16 -5.16
CA HIS A 426 36.05 14.29 -6.46
C HIS A 426 34.85 15.24 -6.35
N PRO A 427 35.08 16.57 -6.38
CA PRO A 427 34.02 17.56 -6.21
C PRO A 427 33.00 17.56 -7.36
N ASP A 428 33.42 17.15 -8.56
CA ASP A 428 32.61 17.19 -9.79
C ASP A 428 31.80 15.91 -10.04
N LEU A 429 31.60 15.06 -9.03
CA LEU A 429 30.77 13.86 -9.15
C LEU A 429 29.36 14.26 -9.58
N ARG A 430 28.85 13.60 -10.62
CA ARG A 430 27.46 13.63 -11.10
C ARG A 430 26.57 12.67 -10.31
N VAL A 431 27.11 11.52 -9.89
CA VAL A 431 26.43 10.59 -8.98
C VAL A 431 26.36 11.16 -7.57
N ARG A 432 25.20 11.06 -6.90
CA ARG A 432 25.08 11.42 -5.48
C ARG A 432 25.50 10.27 -4.60
N VAL A 433 26.61 10.45 -3.88
CA VAL A 433 27.01 9.58 -2.77
C VAL A 433 26.10 9.82 -1.55
N VAL A 434 25.47 8.76 -1.05
CA VAL A 434 24.49 8.81 0.04
C VAL A 434 24.82 7.76 1.10
N HIS A 435 24.74 8.12 2.37
CA HIS A 435 24.90 7.16 3.47
C HIS A 435 23.57 6.65 4.03
N GLY A 436 22.45 7.33 3.77
CA GLY A 436 21.10 6.97 4.22
C GLY A 436 20.87 6.95 5.74
N ASN A 437 21.80 7.48 6.53
CA ASN A 437 21.66 7.53 7.98
C ASN A 437 20.62 8.56 8.43
N THR A 438 20.31 9.59 7.63
CA THR A 438 19.26 10.55 7.99
C THR A 438 17.89 9.86 8.05
N LEU A 439 17.55 9.05 7.03
CA LEU A 439 16.33 8.25 7.06
C LEU A 439 16.38 7.16 8.14
N THR A 440 17.56 6.59 8.40
CA THR A 440 17.75 5.63 9.50
C THR A 440 17.39 6.28 10.85
N ALA A 441 17.86 7.50 11.11
CA ALA A 441 17.50 8.25 12.31
C ALA A 441 15.99 8.55 12.36
N ALA A 442 15.39 8.98 11.25
CA ALA A 442 13.97 9.27 11.17
C ALA A 442 13.09 8.05 11.50
N VAL A 443 13.44 6.86 10.99
CA VAL A 443 12.71 5.62 11.29
C VAL A 443 12.75 5.31 12.79
N ILE A 444 13.94 5.37 13.42
CA ILE A 444 14.10 5.12 14.86
C ILE A 444 13.29 6.13 15.67
N LEU A 445 13.37 7.42 15.31
CA LEU A 445 12.67 8.50 16.01
C LEU A 445 11.14 8.38 15.89
N ASN A 446 10.64 7.88 14.76
CA ASN A 446 9.21 7.67 14.54
C ASN A 446 8.64 6.50 15.36
N GLU A 447 9.47 5.53 15.76
CA GLU A 447 9.07 4.45 16.67
C GLU A 447 8.98 4.90 18.14
N ILE A 448 9.65 6.00 18.50
CA ILE A 448 9.66 6.50 19.87
C ILE A 448 8.30 7.17 20.18
N PRO A 449 7.60 6.79 21.27
CA PRO A 449 6.33 7.41 21.62
C PRO A 449 6.46 8.93 21.81
N LYS A 450 5.49 9.68 21.27
CA LYS A 450 5.57 11.15 21.17
C LYS A 450 5.54 11.86 22.54
N ASP A 451 5.10 11.19 23.59
CA ASP A 451 4.97 11.67 24.96
C ASP A 451 6.14 11.28 25.87
N VAL A 452 7.15 10.58 25.35
CA VAL A 452 8.38 10.24 26.09
C VAL A 452 9.03 11.49 26.67
N LYS A 453 9.36 11.43 27.95
CA LYS A 453 10.03 12.53 28.70
C LYS A 453 11.51 12.30 28.90
N GLU A 454 11.94 11.04 28.93
CA GLU A 454 13.34 10.68 29.16
C GLU A 454 13.69 9.44 28.33
N VAL A 455 14.90 9.42 27.76
CA VAL A 455 15.46 8.29 27.03
C VAL A 455 16.86 7.97 27.53
N PHE A 456 17.22 6.69 27.51
CA PHE A 456 18.60 6.26 27.71
C PHE A 456 19.22 5.85 26.38
N LEU A 457 20.34 6.48 26.00
CA LEU A 457 20.96 6.31 24.70
C LEU A 457 22.37 5.73 24.83
N THR A 458 22.56 4.53 24.30
CA THR A 458 23.90 3.94 24.12
C THR A 458 24.44 4.28 22.73
N GLY A 459 25.76 4.38 22.59
CA GLY A 459 26.34 4.87 21.34
C GLY A 459 26.03 6.34 21.05
N ALA A 460 25.75 7.13 22.09
CA ALA A 460 25.28 8.51 22.01
C ALA A 460 26.25 9.48 21.28
N THR A 461 27.54 9.13 21.19
CA THR A 461 28.56 9.92 20.49
C THR A 461 28.88 9.41 19.08
N SER A 462 28.14 8.41 18.60
CA SER A 462 28.18 8.00 17.19
C SER A 462 27.44 8.99 16.31
N LYS A 463 27.63 8.92 14.98
CA LYS A 463 26.89 9.76 14.02
C LYS A 463 25.37 9.73 14.22
N LEU A 464 24.80 8.52 14.28
CA LEU A 464 23.36 8.31 14.51
C LEU A 464 22.96 8.71 15.94
N GLY A 465 23.72 8.28 16.94
CA GLY A 465 23.44 8.61 18.34
C GLY A 465 23.44 10.11 18.61
N ARG A 466 24.42 10.85 18.08
CA ARG A 466 24.49 12.32 18.16
C ARG A 466 23.23 12.94 17.58
N ALA A 467 22.83 12.53 16.38
CA ALA A 467 21.68 13.11 15.69
C ALA A 467 20.37 12.85 16.44
N ILE A 468 20.17 11.61 16.91
CA ILE A 468 19.02 11.22 17.73
C ILE A 468 18.99 12.01 19.05
N ALA A 469 20.14 12.16 19.71
CA ALA A 469 20.25 12.92 20.96
C ALA A 469 19.86 14.40 20.75
N LEU A 470 20.41 15.04 19.73
CA LEU A 470 20.11 16.44 19.39
C LEU A 470 18.64 16.63 19.00
N TYR A 471 18.08 15.71 18.22
CA TYR A 471 16.68 15.76 17.81
C TYR A 471 15.72 15.67 19.00
N LEU A 472 15.93 14.69 19.88
CA LEU A 472 15.11 14.51 21.08
C LEU A 472 15.28 15.66 22.08
N CYS A 473 16.50 16.16 22.23
CA CYS A 473 16.81 17.35 23.04
C CYS A 473 16.02 18.58 22.60
N ARG A 474 15.97 18.87 21.29
CA ARG A 474 15.18 19.98 20.72
C ARG A 474 13.67 19.83 20.93
N ARG A 475 13.20 18.61 21.20
CA ARG A 475 11.79 18.32 21.56
C ARG A 475 11.53 18.37 23.07
N GLY A 476 12.49 18.84 23.87
CA GLY A 476 12.38 18.89 25.34
C GLY A 476 12.42 17.52 26.01
N VAL A 477 12.96 16.49 25.33
CA VAL A 477 13.14 15.15 25.91
C VAL A 477 14.50 15.07 26.57
N ARG A 478 14.55 14.61 27.82
CA ARG A 478 15.81 14.40 28.54
C ARG A 478 16.54 13.16 28.01
N VAL A 479 17.77 13.33 27.52
CA VAL A 479 18.58 12.26 26.92
C VAL A 479 19.75 11.93 27.85
N LEU A 480 19.70 10.74 28.46
CA LEU A 480 20.80 10.17 29.24
C LEU A 480 21.81 9.54 28.26
N MET A 481 22.89 10.27 27.96
CA MET A 481 23.91 9.90 26.98
C MET A 481 25.02 9.05 27.63
N LEU A 482 25.05 7.75 27.30
CA LEU A 482 26.09 6.86 27.81
C LEU A 482 27.43 7.08 27.08
N THR A 483 28.38 7.76 27.72
CA THR A 483 29.73 7.99 27.20
C THR A 483 30.75 8.25 28.31
N LEU A 484 31.93 7.62 28.20
CA LEU A 484 33.07 7.88 29.08
C LEU A 484 33.85 9.15 28.68
N SER A 485 33.73 9.59 27.43
CA SER A 485 34.41 10.79 26.94
C SER A 485 33.57 12.04 27.22
N THR A 486 34.00 12.80 28.22
CA THR A 486 33.42 14.11 28.57
C THR A 486 33.60 15.12 27.44
N GLU A 487 34.74 15.11 26.76
CA GLU A 487 35.01 15.98 25.62
C GLU A 487 33.98 15.78 24.48
N ARG A 488 33.74 14.52 24.08
CA ARG A 488 32.74 14.21 23.05
C ARG A 488 31.32 14.59 23.48
N PHE A 489 30.99 14.40 24.76
CA PHE A 489 29.70 14.83 25.30
C PHE A 489 29.54 16.35 25.22
N GLN A 490 30.52 17.11 25.74
CA GLN A 490 30.50 18.58 25.75
C GLN A 490 30.43 19.15 24.33
N LYS A 491 31.12 18.53 23.37
CA LYS A 491 31.02 18.93 21.96
C LYS A 491 29.58 18.82 21.45
N ILE A 492 28.91 17.69 21.68
CA ILE A 492 27.51 17.50 21.27
C ILE A 492 26.57 18.43 22.05
N GLN A 493 26.82 18.64 23.34
CA GLN A 493 26.02 19.54 24.17
C GLN A 493 26.03 20.97 23.64
N LYS A 494 27.21 21.47 23.21
CA LYS A 494 27.36 22.81 22.62
C LYS A 494 26.65 22.98 21.26
N GLU A 495 26.39 21.88 20.55
CA GLU A 495 25.64 21.92 19.29
C GLU A 495 24.12 22.02 19.49
N ALA A 496 23.62 21.71 20.69
CA ALA A 496 22.21 21.92 21.01
C ALA A 496 21.92 23.41 21.27
N PRO A 497 20.72 23.93 20.89
CA PRO A 497 20.32 25.29 21.22
C PRO A 497 20.40 25.54 22.73
N ALA A 498 20.82 26.75 23.13
CA ALA A 498 21.12 27.08 24.53
C ALA A 498 19.98 26.71 25.50
N GLU A 499 18.73 26.93 25.10
CA GLU A 499 17.53 26.61 25.88
C GLU A 499 17.33 25.10 26.13
N PHE A 500 17.86 24.24 25.25
CA PHE A 500 17.68 22.80 25.34
C PHE A 500 18.91 22.05 25.88
N GLN A 501 20.09 22.68 26.01
CA GLN A 501 21.33 22.01 26.43
C GLN A 501 21.21 21.20 27.73
N ASN A 502 20.38 21.65 28.66
CA ASN A 502 20.12 20.99 29.95
C ASN A 502 19.38 19.64 29.82
N HIS A 503 18.79 19.36 28.65
CA HIS A 503 18.14 18.08 28.37
C HIS A 503 19.16 16.99 28.01
N LEU A 504 20.40 17.34 27.64
CA LEU A 504 21.48 16.37 27.41
C LEU A 504 22.23 16.12 28.72
N VAL A 505 22.25 14.88 29.19
CA VAL A 505 22.87 14.48 30.46
C VAL A 505 23.90 13.39 30.21
N GLN A 506 25.16 13.65 30.57
CA GLN A 506 26.19 12.62 30.51
C GLN A 506 25.97 11.57 31.59
N VAL A 507 26.01 10.31 31.20
CA VAL A 507 26.06 9.17 32.13
C VAL A 507 27.19 8.23 31.75
N THR A 508 27.83 7.61 32.74
CA THR A 508 29.02 6.75 32.53
C THR A 508 28.75 5.28 32.83
N LYS A 509 27.59 4.97 33.43
CA LYS A 509 27.19 3.62 33.87
C LYS A 509 25.74 3.34 33.51
N TYR A 510 25.43 2.06 33.26
CA TYR A 510 24.09 1.60 32.87
C TYR A 510 23.04 1.72 33.99
N ASN A 511 23.45 1.72 35.25
CA ASN A 511 22.54 1.87 36.39
C ASN A 511 21.80 3.23 36.41
N ALA A 512 22.35 4.25 35.74
CA ALA A 512 21.68 5.54 35.57
C ALA A 512 20.33 5.42 34.83
N ALA A 513 20.11 4.32 34.09
CA ALA A 513 18.91 4.07 33.32
C ALA A 513 17.86 3.21 34.05
N GLN A 514 18.05 2.90 35.35
CA GLN A 514 17.20 1.97 36.10
C GLN A 514 15.72 2.39 36.21
N HIS A 515 15.40 3.66 35.94
CA HIS A 515 14.04 4.19 35.93
C HIS A 515 13.55 4.61 34.54
N CYS A 516 14.39 4.44 33.50
CA CYS A 516 14.06 4.84 32.13
C CYS A 516 13.53 3.64 31.35
N LYS A 517 12.30 3.75 30.82
CA LYS A 517 11.63 2.68 30.05
C LYS A 517 11.89 2.73 28.54
N THR A 518 12.51 3.80 28.05
CA THR A 518 12.78 3.98 26.62
C THR A 518 14.28 3.94 26.39
N TRP A 519 14.76 2.82 25.85
CA TRP A 519 16.17 2.60 25.59
C TRP A 519 16.44 2.67 24.10
N ILE A 520 17.41 3.47 23.69
CA ILE A 520 17.89 3.55 22.32
C ILE A 520 19.30 2.96 22.29
N VAL A 521 19.46 1.86 21.56
CA VAL A 521 20.63 0.99 21.61
C VAL A 521 21.49 1.18 20.36
N GLY A 522 22.58 1.93 20.52
CA GLY A 522 23.60 2.16 19.50
C GLY A 522 24.91 1.41 19.71
N LYS A 523 25.02 0.64 20.79
CA LYS A 523 26.15 -0.26 21.11
C LYS A 523 25.62 -1.61 21.56
N TRP A 524 26.36 -2.68 21.25
CA TRP A 524 25.97 -4.03 21.62
C TRP A 524 25.93 -4.17 23.15
N LEU A 525 24.90 -4.84 23.67
CA LEU A 525 24.65 -4.97 25.11
C LEU A 525 24.70 -6.43 25.56
N THR A 526 25.52 -6.69 26.58
CA THR A 526 25.54 -7.96 27.29
C THR A 526 24.27 -8.17 28.12
N PRO A 527 23.91 -9.42 28.48
CA PRO A 527 22.82 -9.72 29.40
C PRO A 527 22.87 -8.94 30.73
N ARG A 528 24.08 -8.71 31.28
CA ARG A 528 24.29 -7.94 32.51
C ARG A 528 24.03 -6.44 32.32
N GLU A 529 24.31 -5.89 31.15
CA GLU A 529 24.00 -4.48 30.87
C GLU A 529 22.49 -4.29 30.65
N GLN A 530 21.85 -5.23 29.97
CA GLN A 530 20.38 -5.29 29.85
C GLN A 530 19.69 -5.48 31.21
N SER A 531 20.40 -6.01 32.22
CA SER A 531 19.88 -6.16 33.57
C SER A 531 19.72 -4.85 34.33
N TRP A 532 20.01 -3.68 33.74
CA TRP A 532 19.67 -2.39 34.33
C TRP A 532 18.35 -1.81 33.82
N ALA A 533 17.78 -2.32 32.72
CA ALA A 533 16.52 -1.84 32.18
C ALA A 533 15.34 -2.20 33.11
N PRO A 534 14.45 -1.27 33.51
CA PRO A 534 13.26 -1.60 34.30
C PRO A 534 12.28 -2.50 33.54
N GLU A 535 11.38 -3.17 34.27
CA GLU A 535 10.30 -3.96 33.64
C GLU A 535 9.40 -3.10 32.76
N GLY A 536 8.99 -3.64 31.60
CA GLY A 536 8.22 -2.91 30.60
C GLY A 536 9.06 -1.96 29.73
N THR A 537 10.39 -2.04 29.78
CA THR A 537 11.27 -1.29 28.87
C THR A 537 11.09 -1.76 27.42
N HIS A 538 11.14 -0.82 26.48
CA HIS A 538 11.29 -1.10 25.07
C HIS A 538 12.69 -0.68 24.59
N PHE A 539 13.39 -1.60 23.91
CA PHE A 539 14.71 -1.36 23.31
C PHE A 539 14.57 -1.03 21.82
N HIS A 540 14.69 0.24 21.44
CA HIS A 540 14.86 0.68 20.06
C HIS A 540 16.31 0.46 19.62
N GLN A 541 16.56 -0.15 18.45
CA GLN A 541 17.90 -0.61 18.09
C GLN A 541 18.38 -0.05 16.75
N PHE A 542 19.61 0.47 16.74
CA PHE A 542 20.34 0.74 15.49
C PHE A 542 21.75 0.13 15.48
N VAL A 543 22.09 -0.60 16.54
CA VAL A 543 23.28 -1.44 16.58
C VAL A 543 23.14 -2.61 15.62
N VAL A 544 24.18 -2.90 14.83
CA VAL A 544 24.22 -4.07 13.94
C VAL A 544 25.42 -4.92 14.31
N PRO A 545 25.27 -6.22 14.62
CA PRO A 545 24.01 -6.97 14.70
C PRO A 545 23.12 -6.56 15.90
N PRO A 546 21.81 -6.89 15.88
CA PRO A 546 20.90 -6.60 16.99
C PRO A 546 21.32 -7.33 18.28
N ILE A 547 20.92 -6.79 19.44
CA ILE A 547 21.23 -7.41 20.75
C ILE A 547 20.39 -8.66 20.99
N LEU A 548 20.86 -9.55 21.86
CA LEU A 548 20.10 -10.73 22.27
C LEU A 548 18.90 -10.35 23.16
N ASN A 549 17.74 -10.93 22.87
CA ASN A 549 16.49 -10.72 23.64
C ASN A 549 16.52 -11.45 24.98
N PHE A 550 17.30 -10.95 25.95
CA PHE A 550 17.54 -11.62 27.23
C PHE A 550 16.45 -11.34 28.29
N ARG A 551 15.92 -10.11 28.36
CA ARG A 551 14.94 -9.66 29.36
C ARG A 551 13.50 -10.00 28.91
N ARG A 552 12.92 -11.08 29.45
CA ARG A 552 11.55 -11.53 29.11
C ARG A 552 10.43 -10.51 29.36
N LYS A 553 10.59 -9.63 30.35
CA LYS A 553 9.62 -8.57 30.69
C LYS A 553 9.87 -7.24 29.95
N CYS A 554 10.74 -7.25 28.95
CA CYS A 554 11.03 -6.12 28.08
C CYS A 554 10.67 -6.49 26.64
N THR A 555 10.51 -5.48 25.80
CA THR A 555 10.28 -5.65 24.36
C THR A 555 11.46 -5.10 23.57
N TYR A 556 11.69 -5.64 22.39
CA TYR A 556 12.84 -5.34 21.55
C TYR A 556 12.34 -4.94 20.17
N GLY A 557 12.68 -3.74 19.74
CA GLY A 557 12.44 -3.28 18.38
C GLY A 557 13.42 -3.92 17.41
N ASP A 558 12.99 -4.09 16.17
CA ASP A 558 13.84 -4.54 15.08
C ASP A 558 14.84 -3.45 14.66
N LEU A 559 15.76 -3.79 13.77
CA LEU A 559 16.62 -2.78 13.15
C LEU A 559 15.79 -1.84 12.27
N ALA A 560 16.19 -0.58 12.26
CA ALA A 560 15.58 0.44 11.40
C ALA A 560 15.55 -0.02 9.92
N ALA A 561 14.35 -0.29 9.43
CA ALA A 561 14.11 -0.88 8.13
C ALA A 561 12.81 -0.35 7.51
N MET A 562 12.68 -0.51 6.20
CA MET A 562 11.49 -0.07 5.46
C MET A 562 11.05 -1.14 4.48
N ARG A 563 9.73 -1.31 4.38
CA ARG A 563 9.12 -2.19 3.39
C ARG A 563 9.10 -1.49 2.04
N LEU A 564 9.62 -2.17 1.02
CA LEU A 564 9.53 -1.72 -0.36
C LEU A 564 8.06 -1.65 -0.82
N PRO A 565 7.71 -0.72 -1.73
CA PRO A 565 6.38 -0.64 -2.32
C PRO A 565 5.93 -1.95 -2.98
N LYS A 566 4.62 -2.23 -2.98
CA LYS A 566 4.04 -3.46 -3.54
C LYS A 566 4.24 -3.62 -5.06
N ASP A 567 4.50 -2.52 -5.76
CA ASP A 567 4.76 -2.44 -7.20
C ASP A 567 6.22 -2.70 -7.57
N VAL A 568 7.10 -2.99 -6.60
CA VAL A 568 8.48 -3.40 -6.88
C VAL A 568 8.51 -4.76 -7.60
N GLN A 569 9.39 -4.89 -8.60
CA GLN A 569 9.50 -6.07 -9.45
C GLN A 569 10.90 -6.69 -9.37
N GLY A 570 10.98 -8.01 -9.47
CA GLY A 570 12.25 -8.73 -9.55
C GLY A 570 13.06 -8.78 -8.25
N VAL A 571 12.44 -8.49 -7.11
CA VAL A 571 13.07 -8.68 -5.78
C VAL A 571 12.95 -10.15 -5.38
N GLY A 572 14.06 -10.88 -5.47
CA GLY A 572 14.15 -12.30 -5.11
C GLY A 572 15.08 -12.60 -3.94
N THR A 573 15.65 -11.58 -3.30
CA THR A 573 16.65 -11.74 -2.23
C THR A 573 16.29 -10.90 -1.02
N CYS A 574 16.38 -11.48 0.18
CA CYS A 574 16.30 -10.76 1.44
C CYS A 574 17.60 -10.01 1.72
N GLU A 575 17.49 -8.85 2.35
CA GLU A 575 18.64 -8.07 2.79
C GLU A 575 19.10 -8.53 4.17
N TYR A 576 20.08 -9.44 4.21
CA TYR A 576 20.59 -10.03 5.44
C TYR A 576 19.47 -10.66 6.29
N THR A 577 19.24 -10.21 7.52
CA THR A 577 18.20 -10.73 8.41
C THR A 577 16.81 -10.11 8.18
N MET A 578 16.66 -9.20 7.21
CA MET A 578 15.38 -8.55 6.92
C MET A 578 14.39 -9.52 6.29
N GLU A 579 13.10 -9.31 6.59
CA GLU A 579 12.01 -10.02 5.93
C GLU A 579 11.95 -9.76 4.42
N ARG A 580 11.21 -10.62 3.71
CA ARG A 580 10.96 -10.45 2.26
C ARG A 580 10.31 -9.10 1.97
N GLY A 581 10.92 -8.37 1.02
CA GLY A 581 10.46 -7.04 0.61
C GLY A 581 10.78 -5.94 1.63
N VAL A 582 11.62 -6.19 2.63
CA VAL A 582 12.10 -5.20 3.59
C VAL A 582 13.59 -4.97 3.35
N VAL A 583 14.00 -3.70 3.34
CA VAL A 583 15.40 -3.26 3.19
C VAL A 583 15.79 -2.41 4.39
N HIS A 584 17.09 -2.32 4.73
CA HIS A 584 17.51 -1.43 5.81
C HIS A 584 17.15 0.03 5.47
N ALA A 585 16.87 0.84 6.48
CA ALA A 585 16.50 2.25 6.29
C ALA A 585 17.58 3.04 5.53
N CYS A 586 18.85 2.65 5.62
CA CYS A 586 19.91 3.29 4.84
C CYS A 586 19.92 2.93 3.35
N HIS A 587 19.42 1.75 2.97
CA HIS A 587 19.14 1.41 1.58
C HIS A 587 17.96 2.25 1.09
N ALA A 588 16.86 2.25 1.85
CA ALA A 588 15.68 3.06 1.55
C ALA A 588 16.02 4.55 1.43
N GLY A 589 16.95 5.07 2.24
CA GLY A 589 17.40 6.46 2.19
C GLY A 589 17.99 6.83 0.83
N GLY A 590 18.83 5.95 0.27
CA GLY A 590 19.34 6.13 -1.08
C GLY A 590 18.27 6.03 -2.17
N LEU A 591 17.29 5.14 -2.02
CA LEU A 591 16.15 5.06 -2.94
C LEU A 591 15.29 6.31 -2.90
N VAL A 592 14.97 6.82 -1.71
CA VAL A 592 14.22 8.07 -1.53
C VAL A 592 15.01 9.22 -2.16
N HIS A 593 16.32 9.29 -1.96
CA HIS A 593 17.15 10.31 -2.60
C HIS A 593 17.04 10.29 -4.13
N MET A 594 17.05 9.10 -4.74
CA MET A 594 16.87 8.93 -6.20
C MET A 594 15.47 9.32 -6.65
N LEU A 595 14.43 8.81 -5.97
CA LEU A 595 13.03 9.07 -6.31
C LEU A 595 12.66 10.54 -6.10
N GLU A 596 13.27 11.18 -5.11
CA GLU A 596 13.04 12.58 -4.82
C GLU A 596 13.81 13.51 -5.76
N GLY A 597 14.87 13.02 -6.40
CA GLY A 597 15.72 13.82 -7.29
C GLY A 597 16.59 14.81 -6.52
N TRP A 598 16.99 14.47 -5.29
CA TRP A 598 17.84 15.35 -4.50
C TRP A 598 19.24 15.46 -5.10
N GLU A 599 19.74 16.69 -5.19
CA GLU A 599 21.01 17.00 -5.88
C GLU A 599 22.21 17.10 -4.93
N HIS A 600 22.01 16.92 -3.62
CA HIS A 600 23.07 17.03 -2.63
C HIS A 600 23.67 15.67 -2.28
N HIS A 601 24.93 15.63 -1.87
CA HIS A 601 25.47 14.43 -1.22
C HIS A 601 24.94 14.29 0.20
N GLU A 602 24.63 13.07 0.63
CA GLU A 602 24.32 12.76 2.03
C GLU A 602 25.50 11.99 2.63
N VAL A 603 26.55 12.72 3.01
CA VAL A 603 27.80 12.17 3.57
C VAL A 603 28.20 12.93 4.83
N GLY A 604 29.12 12.37 5.63
CA GLY A 604 29.59 13.04 6.83
C GLY A 604 28.55 13.03 7.96
N ALA A 605 28.49 14.10 8.76
CA ALA A 605 27.58 14.17 9.90
C ALA A 605 26.10 14.31 9.46
N ILE A 606 25.18 13.75 10.23
CA ILE A 606 23.74 13.89 9.96
C ILE A 606 23.30 15.31 10.33
N ASP A 607 22.64 15.96 9.37
CA ASP A 607 21.91 17.21 9.54
C ASP A 607 20.57 16.93 10.23
N VAL A 608 20.42 17.43 11.46
CA VAL A 608 19.25 17.18 12.31
C VAL A 608 18.00 17.83 11.72
N ASP A 609 18.14 18.95 11.00
CA ASP A 609 17.02 19.69 10.42
C ASP A 609 16.38 18.95 9.23
N ARG A 610 17.15 18.05 8.59
CA ARG A 610 16.67 17.21 7.48
C ARG A 610 15.96 15.94 7.94
N ILE A 611 15.96 15.63 9.25
CA ILE A 611 15.24 14.48 9.78
C ILE A 611 13.73 14.68 9.62
N ASP A 612 13.21 15.87 9.94
CA ASP A 612 11.78 16.18 9.80
C ASP A 612 11.33 16.23 8.34
N ILE A 613 12.21 16.60 7.41
CA ILE A 613 11.92 16.54 5.95
C ILE A 613 11.70 15.08 5.51
N ASN A 614 12.45 14.14 6.09
CA ASN A 614 12.28 12.70 5.86
C ASN A 614 11.06 12.11 6.60
N GLU A 615 10.69 12.65 7.77
CA GLU A 615 9.46 12.25 8.48
C GLU A 615 8.20 12.82 7.79
N ALA A 616 8.32 13.96 7.12
CA ALA A 616 7.21 14.70 6.50
C ALA A 616 6.90 14.32 5.04
N LEU A 617 7.52 13.28 4.47
CA LEU A 617 7.55 12.91 3.03
C LEU A 617 6.20 12.74 2.29
N ASN A 618 5.05 12.96 2.94
CA ASN A 618 3.77 13.08 2.24
C ASN A 618 3.13 14.48 2.38
N GLY A 619 3.35 15.23 3.47
CA GLY A 619 2.59 16.45 3.76
C GLY A 619 1.05 16.23 3.83
N GLY A 620 0.60 14.97 3.75
CA GLY A 620 -0.77 14.59 3.40
C GLY A 620 -1.19 15.02 2.00
N GLY A 621 -0.35 14.78 1.00
CA GLY A 621 -0.56 15.07 -0.42
C GLY A 621 0.04 16.40 -0.92
N THR A 622 0.32 17.36 -0.02
CA THR A 622 0.75 18.71 -0.42
C THR A 622 2.11 18.73 -1.11
N LEU A 623 3.07 17.95 -0.61
CA LEU A 623 4.40 17.84 -1.22
C LEU A 623 4.32 17.19 -2.61
N PHE A 624 3.46 16.18 -2.78
CA PHE A 624 3.25 15.50 -4.06
C PHE A 624 2.61 16.44 -5.10
N VAL A 625 1.58 17.19 -4.71
CA VAL A 625 0.93 18.17 -5.58
C VAL A 625 1.88 19.30 -5.97
N ASN A 626 2.64 19.84 -5.02
CA ASN A 626 3.59 20.91 -5.29
C ASN A 626 4.72 20.45 -6.24
N LYS A 627 5.11 19.18 -6.16
CA LYS A 627 6.15 18.59 -7.01
C LYS A 627 5.67 18.25 -8.42
N HIS A 628 4.36 18.08 -8.61
CA HIS A 628 3.76 17.73 -9.88
C HIS A 628 2.64 18.73 -10.26
N PRO A 629 3.00 19.99 -10.57
CA PRO A 629 2.02 21.03 -10.88
C PRO A 629 1.14 20.70 -12.10
N ASP A 630 1.67 19.90 -13.03
CA ASP A 630 0.98 19.50 -14.28
C ASP A 630 0.09 18.25 -14.14
N LEU A 631 -0.28 17.88 -12.91
CA LEU A 631 -1.15 16.74 -12.65
C LEU A 631 -2.49 16.88 -13.38
N ARG A 632 -2.73 15.97 -14.32
CA ARG A 632 -4.04 15.83 -15.01
C ARG A 632 -5.14 15.27 -14.11
N VAL A 633 -4.79 14.81 -12.90
CA VAL A 633 -5.71 14.25 -11.91
C VAL A 633 -5.67 15.08 -10.63
N ARG A 634 -6.81 15.19 -9.94
CA ARG A 634 -6.86 15.87 -8.63
C ARG A 634 -6.59 14.86 -7.52
N VAL A 635 -5.77 15.28 -6.57
CA VAL A 635 -5.43 14.49 -5.39
C VAL A 635 -6.34 14.96 -4.28
N VAL A 636 -7.17 14.04 -3.79
CA VAL A 636 -8.26 14.34 -2.87
C VAL A 636 -8.19 13.37 -1.70
N HIS A 637 -7.94 13.86 -0.49
CA HIS A 637 -7.91 13.03 0.71
C HIS A 637 -9.29 12.83 1.38
N GLY A 638 -10.32 13.60 0.99
CA GLY A 638 -11.71 13.43 1.41
C GLY A 638 -11.99 13.70 2.89
N ASN A 639 -11.04 14.32 3.59
CA ASN A 639 -11.18 14.57 5.03
C ASN A 639 -12.19 15.68 5.33
N THR A 640 -12.40 16.64 4.41
CA THR A 640 -13.42 17.69 4.57
C THR A 640 -14.82 17.09 4.57
N LEU A 641 -15.11 16.18 3.62
CA LEU A 641 -16.41 15.47 3.57
C LEU A 641 -16.61 14.57 4.79
N THR A 642 -15.53 13.89 5.24
CA THR A 642 -15.58 13.09 6.47
C THR A 642 -15.91 13.96 7.69
N ALA A 643 -15.32 15.15 7.81
CA ALA A 643 -15.64 16.11 8.86
C ALA A 643 -17.11 16.53 8.82
N ALA A 644 -17.61 16.85 7.62
CA ALA A 644 -19.00 17.27 7.42
C ALA A 644 -20.01 16.18 7.80
N VAL A 645 -19.75 14.91 7.46
CA VAL A 645 -20.61 13.78 7.85
C VAL A 645 -20.67 13.62 9.37
N ILE A 646 -19.53 13.68 10.05
CA ILE A 646 -19.46 13.59 11.52
C ILE A 646 -20.21 14.76 12.16
N LEU A 647 -19.96 15.97 11.68
CA LEU A 647 -20.54 17.20 12.22
C LEU A 647 -22.05 17.31 11.98
N ASN A 648 -22.56 16.69 10.92
CA ASN A 648 -24.01 16.54 10.69
C ASN A 648 -24.66 15.55 11.68
N GLY A 649 -23.91 14.54 12.14
CA GLY A 649 -24.37 13.64 13.21
C GLY A 649 -24.50 14.35 14.56
N VAL A 650 -23.70 15.40 14.81
CA VAL A 650 -23.73 16.16 16.07
C VAL A 650 -24.98 17.07 16.12
N PRO A 651 -25.87 16.92 17.12
CA PRO A 651 -27.08 17.73 17.21
C PRO A 651 -26.79 19.24 17.26
N LYS A 652 -27.66 20.04 16.63
CA LYS A 652 -27.41 21.48 16.42
C LYS A 652 -27.39 22.30 17.71
N ASP A 653 -28.07 21.83 18.74
CA ASP A 653 -28.25 22.46 20.05
C ASP A 653 -27.17 22.07 21.09
N VAL A 654 -26.26 21.14 20.76
CA VAL A 654 -25.17 20.72 21.63
C VAL A 654 -24.34 21.93 22.07
N LYS A 655 -24.16 22.07 23.39
CA LYS A 655 -23.37 23.15 24.01
C LYS A 655 -21.95 22.74 24.38
N GLU A 656 -21.71 21.45 24.55
CA GLU A 656 -20.41 20.92 24.95
C GLU A 656 -20.16 19.55 24.31
N VAL A 657 -18.95 19.34 23.78
CA VAL A 657 -18.50 18.10 23.15
C VAL A 657 -17.18 17.67 23.75
N PHE A 658 -17.04 16.39 24.03
CA PHE A 658 -15.75 15.78 24.39
C PHE A 658 -15.09 15.19 23.15
N LEU A 659 -13.95 15.76 22.76
CA LEU A 659 -13.24 15.40 21.55
C LEU A 659 -11.95 14.64 21.87
N ILE A 660 -11.89 13.41 21.40
CA ILE A 660 -10.75 12.51 21.57
C ILE A 660 -10.04 12.37 20.23
N GLY A 661 -8.71 12.53 20.21
CA GLY A 661 -7.96 12.55 18.95
C GLY A 661 -7.91 13.93 18.29
N ALA A 662 -8.11 14.99 19.07
CA ALA A 662 -8.14 16.38 18.62
C ALA A 662 -6.84 16.88 17.95
N THR A 663 -5.73 16.15 18.10
CA THR A 663 -4.44 16.47 17.46
C THR A 663 -4.27 15.86 16.06
N SER A 664 -5.23 15.05 15.61
CA SER A 664 -5.31 14.61 14.21
C SER A 664 -5.78 15.75 13.30
N LYS A 665 -5.52 15.67 11.98
CA LYS A 665 -5.99 16.68 11.01
C LYS A 665 -7.50 16.87 11.07
N LEU A 666 -8.24 15.76 11.10
CA LEU A 666 -9.70 15.73 11.16
C LEU A 666 -10.23 16.22 12.52
N GLY A 667 -9.66 15.73 13.62
CA GLY A 667 -10.05 16.17 14.98
C GLY A 667 -9.81 17.67 15.19
N ARG A 668 -8.69 18.21 14.70
CA ARG A 668 -8.40 19.65 14.73
C ARG A 668 -9.45 20.46 13.99
N ALA A 669 -9.83 20.05 12.77
CA ALA A 669 -10.85 20.74 11.98
C ALA A 669 -12.23 20.71 12.65
N ILE A 670 -12.63 19.56 13.20
CA ILE A 670 -13.87 19.41 13.97
C ILE A 670 -13.87 20.33 15.20
N ALA A 671 -12.75 20.42 15.92
CA ALA A 671 -12.62 21.30 17.08
C ALA A 671 -12.81 22.77 16.70
N LEU A 672 -12.12 23.23 15.65
CA LEU A 672 -12.20 24.60 15.17
C LEU A 672 -13.60 24.95 14.67
N TYR A 673 -14.24 24.04 13.93
CA TYR A 673 -15.61 24.22 13.44
C TYR A 673 -16.63 24.34 14.58
N LEU A 674 -16.61 23.41 15.54
CA LEU A 674 -17.52 23.44 16.68
C LEU A 674 -17.31 24.68 17.57
N CYS A 675 -16.05 25.08 17.74
CA CYS A 675 -15.66 26.28 18.46
C CYS A 675 -16.23 27.56 17.80
N ARG A 676 -16.18 27.68 16.46
CA ARG A 676 -16.84 28.78 15.72
C ARG A 676 -18.36 28.79 15.85
N ARG A 677 -18.97 27.63 16.08
CA ARG A 677 -20.41 27.50 16.43
C ARG A 677 -20.72 27.85 17.89
N GLY A 678 -19.74 28.28 18.68
CA GLY A 678 -19.91 28.56 20.10
C GLY A 678 -20.12 27.32 20.96
N VAL A 679 -19.73 26.13 20.48
CA VAL A 679 -19.78 24.88 21.22
C VAL A 679 -18.49 24.72 22.00
N ARG A 680 -18.58 24.44 23.30
CA ARG A 680 -17.42 24.19 24.15
C ARG A 680 -16.82 22.83 23.82
N VAL A 681 -15.57 22.79 23.36
CA VAL A 681 -14.87 21.56 22.97
C VAL A 681 -13.84 21.20 24.04
N LEU A 682 -14.14 20.14 24.80
CA LEU A 682 -13.23 19.54 25.77
C LEU A 682 -12.25 18.63 25.01
N MET A 683 -11.06 19.15 24.70
CA MET A 683 -10.04 18.47 23.89
C MET A 683 -9.14 17.59 24.76
N LEU A 684 -9.24 16.27 24.60
CA LEU A 684 -8.36 15.34 25.31
C LEU A 684 -6.94 15.34 24.71
N THR A 685 -6.02 16.06 25.34
CA THR A 685 -4.60 16.11 24.96
C THR A 685 -3.68 16.40 26.14
N LEU A 686 -2.57 15.65 26.23
CA LEU A 686 -1.51 15.87 27.21
C LEU A 686 -0.50 16.95 26.77
N SER A 687 -0.51 17.34 25.49
CA SER A 687 0.39 18.34 24.94
C SER A 687 -0.25 19.73 25.00
N VAL A 688 0.27 20.56 25.92
CA VAL A 688 -0.12 21.97 26.06
C VAL A 688 0.23 22.75 24.79
N GLU A 689 1.42 22.52 24.23
CA GLU A 689 1.88 23.19 23.02
C GLU A 689 0.96 22.93 21.82
N ARG A 690 0.56 21.67 21.59
CA ARG A 690 -0.38 21.33 20.51
C ARG A 690 -1.76 21.95 20.74
N PHE A 691 -2.24 21.96 21.99
CA PHE A 691 -3.48 22.63 22.33
C PHE A 691 -3.40 24.13 22.03
N GLN A 692 -2.34 24.81 22.50
CA GLN A 692 -2.12 26.23 22.25
C GLN A 692 -1.99 26.55 20.76
N LYS A 693 -1.35 25.68 19.98
CA LYS A 693 -1.27 25.84 18.53
C LYS A 693 -2.65 25.81 17.88
N ILE A 694 -3.48 24.81 18.21
CA ILE A 694 -4.86 24.72 17.71
C ILE A 694 -5.70 25.90 18.22
N GLN A 695 -5.51 26.31 19.47
CA GLN A 695 -6.21 27.45 20.05
C GLN A 695 -5.89 28.76 19.32
N LYS A 696 -4.62 29.00 18.96
CA LYS A 696 -4.20 30.20 18.22
C LYS A 696 -4.78 30.29 16.81
N GLU A 697 -5.20 29.16 16.23
CA GLU A 697 -5.80 29.12 14.90
C GLU A 697 -7.30 29.46 14.92
N ALA A 698 -7.96 29.33 16.07
CA ALA A 698 -9.31 29.82 16.22
C ALA A 698 -9.29 31.36 16.31
N PRO A 699 -10.28 32.06 15.70
CA PRO A 699 -10.43 33.50 15.89
C PRO A 699 -10.52 33.83 17.38
N SER A 700 -9.95 34.97 17.79
CA SER A 700 -9.75 35.36 19.20
C SER A 700 -11.04 35.26 20.04
N GLU A 701 -12.19 35.62 19.46
CA GLU A 701 -13.49 35.55 20.11
C GLU A 701 -13.97 34.13 20.45
N PHE A 702 -13.49 33.11 19.70
CA PHE A 702 -13.89 31.72 19.84
C PHE A 702 -12.90 30.88 20.64
N GLN A 703 -11.66 31.34 20.83
CA GLN A 703 -10.61 30.58 21.56
C GLN A 703 -11.04 30.12 22.96
N LYS A 704 -11.94 30.87 23.61
CA LYS A 704 -12.55 30.54 24.91
C LYS A 704 -13.37 29.25 24.93
N TYR A 705 -13.85 28.79 23.78
CA TYR A 705 -14.64 27.57 23.65
C TYR A 705 -13.76 26.31 23.56
N LEU A 706 -12.46 26.43 23.29
CA LEU A 706 -11.53 25.30 23.31
C LEU A 706 -10.97 25.14 24.73
N VAL A 707 -11.12 23.95 25.31
CA VAL A 707 -10.67 23.65 26.66
C VAL A 707 -9.79 22.41 26.64
N GLN A 708 -8.56 22.53 27.12
CA GLN A 708 -7.68 21.39 27.28
C GLN A 708 -8.14 20.54 28.45
N VAL A 709 -8.26 19.23 28.23
CA VAL A 709 -8.49 18.23 29.27
C VAL A 709 -7.46 17.11 29.13
N THR A 710 -6.99 16.59 30.26
CA THR A 710 -5.91 15.57 30.30
C THR A 710 -6.40 14.20 30.74
N LYS A 711 -7.64 14.09 31.20
CA LYS A 711 -8.25 12.86 31.72
C LYS A 711 -9.70 12.74 31.27
N TYR A 712 -10.20 11.50 31.17
CA TYR A 712 -11.57 11.19 30.75
C TYR A 712 -12.64 11.61 31.77
N ASN A 713 -12.30 11.69 33.05
CA ASN A 713 -13.24 12.08 34.10
C ASN A 713 -13.71 13.54 33.99
N PHE A 714 -13.01 14.40 33.24
CA PHE A 714 -13.46 15.76 32.96
C PHE A 714 -14.70 15.84 32.07
N ALA A 715 -15.09 14.73 31.42
CA ALA A 715 -16.23 14.65 30.53
C ALA A 715 -17.43 13.88 31.10
N GLN A 716 -17.45 13.64 32.42
CA GLN A 716 -18.52 12.89 33.10
C GLN A 716 -19.93 13.47 32.92
N HIS A 717 -20.06 14.73 32.50
CA HIS A 717 -21.34 15.38 32.23
C HIS A 717 -21.60 15.63 30.73
N CYS A 718 -20.64 15.29 29.86
CA CYS A 718 -20.76 15.52 28.43
C CYS A 718 -21.39 14.30 27.76
N LYS A 719 -22.58 14.46 27.17
CA LYS A 719 -23.33 13.40 26.48
C LYS A 719 -22.97 13.23 25.00
N THR A 720 -22.08 14.05 24.46
CA THR A 720 -21.68 13.99 23.04
C THR A 720 -20.18 13.79 22.95
N TRP A 721 -19.76 12.59 22.52
CA TRP A 721 -18.36 12.22 22.42
C TRP A 721 -17.99 12.03 20.96
N ILE A 722 -16.95 12.73 20.49
CA ILE A 722 -16.38 12.53 19.16
C ILE A 722 -15.05 11.79 19.31
N VAL A 723 -14.94 10.64 18.67
CA VAL A 723 -13.90 9.65 18.92
C VAL A 723 -13.02 9.42 17.70
N GLY A 724 -11.79 9.94 17.77
CA GLY A 724 -10.73 9.77 16.78
C GLY A 724 -9.62 8.80 17.16
N LYS A 725 -9.77 8.05 18.25
CA LYS A 725 -8.82 7.00 18.67
C LYS A 725 -9.56 5.84 19.35
N TRP A 726 -8.93 4.67 19.38
CA TRP A 726 -9.49 3.51 20.07
C TRP A 726 -9.68 3.75 21.57
N LEU A 727 -10.83 3.33 22.10
CA LEU A 727 -11.17 3.43 23.51
C LEU A 727 -11.31 2.04 24.14
N THR A 728 -10.58 1.83 25.22
CA THR A 728 -10.72 0.66 26.08
C THR A 728 -12.05 0.69 26.84
N PRO A 729 -12.56 -0.46 27.32
CA PRO A 729 -13.74 -0.53 28.19
C PRO A 729 -13.70 0.44 29.38
N ARG A 730 -12.52 0.59 30.01
CA ARG A 730 -12.28 1.50 31.14
C ARG A 730 -12.36 2.98 30.74
N GLU A 731 -12.01 3.32 29.50
CA GLU A 731 -12.13 4.71 29.02
C GLU A 731 -13.58 5.03 28.68
N GLN A 732 -14.30 4.08 28.09
CA GLN A 732 -15.75 4.20 27.83
C GLN A 732 -16.59 4.25 29.12
N SER A 733 -16.12 3.68 30.23
CA SER A 733 -16.86 3.71 31.50
C SER A 733 -17.02 5.11 32.10
N TRP A 734 -16.20 6.09 31.68
CA TRP A 734 -16.30 7.49 32.12
C TRP A 734 -17.39 8.29 31.41
N ALA A 735 -17.91 7.79 30.29
CA ALA A 735 -19.02 8.44 29.62
C ALA A 735 -20.28 8.41 30.52
N PRO A 736 -21.10 9.48 30.59
CA PRO A 736 -22.39 9.43 31.28
C PRO A 736 -23.40 8.51 30.58
N ALA A 737 -24.42 8.06 31.31
CA ALA A 737 -25.51 7.28 30.70
C ALA A 737 -26.23 8.11 29.63
N GLY A 738 -26.57 7.47 28.50
CA GLY A 738 -27.15 8.15 27.34
C GLY A 738 -26.14 8.98 26.53
N THR A 739 -24.84 8.70 26.65
CA THR A 739 -23.83 9.33 25.78
C THR A 739 -23.95 8.80 24.36
N HIS A 740 -23.84 9.69 23.39
CA HIS A 740 -23.75 9.38 21.97
C HIS A 740 -22.30 9.49 21.48
N PHE A 741 -21.77 8.43 20.90
CA PHE A 741 -20.42 8.35 20.37
C PHE A 741 -20.43 8.53 18.84
N HIS A 742 -19.95 9.67 18.36
CA HIS A 742 -19.65 9.91 16.95
C HIS A 742 -18.22 9.49 16.64
N GLN A 743 -17.99 8.69 15.60
CA GLN A 743 -16.71 8.00 15.42
C GLN A 743 -16.07 8.30 14.08
N PHE A 744 -14.75 8.56 14.10
CA PHE A 744 -13.91 8.63 12.91
C PHE A 744 -12.62 7.81 13.03
N VAL A 745 -12.50 7.04 14.11
CA VAL A 745 -11.48 6.01 14.27
C VAL A 745 -11.86 4.78 13.43
N VAL A 746 -10.93 4.26 12.64
CA VAL A 746 -11.11 3.04 11.84
C VAL A 746 -10.14 1.97 12.33
N PRO A 747 -10.61 0.74 12.63
CA PRO A 747 -12.02 0.32 12.76
C PRO A 747 -12.78 1.03 13.91
N PRO A 748 -14.13 0.98 13.94
CA PRO A 748 -14.92 1.63 14.99
C PRO A 748 -14.72 0.97 16.36
N ILE A 749 -14.91 1.73 17.45
CA ILE A 749 -14.68 1.21 18.81
C ILE A 749 -15.67 0.09 19.17
N LEU A 750 -15.21 -0.86 19.97
CA LEU A 750 -16.07 -1.93 20.50
C LEU A 750 -17.14 -1.33 21.42
N LYS A 751 -18.42 -1.62 21.12
CA LYS A 751 -19.59 -1.12 21.87
C LYS A 751 -19.64 -1.78 23.26
N PHE A 752 -19.06 -1.13 24.28
CA PHE A 752 -18.98 -1.68 25.65
C PHE A 752 -20.15 -1.26 26.56
N ARG A 753 -20.66 -0.03 26.39
CA ARG A 753 -21.71 0.54 27.26
C ARG A 753 -23.09 0.37 26.64
N ARG A 754 -23.90 -0.53 27.20
CA ARG A 754 -25.26 -0.82 26.68
C ARG A 754 -26.24 0.36 26.76
N ASN A 755 -26.02 1.31 27.67
CA ASN A 755 -26.87 2.49 27.87
C ASN A 755 -26.36 3.73 27.11
N CYS A 756 -25.52 3.53 26.09
CA CYS A 756 -24.96 4.57 25.24
C CYS A 756 -25.20 4.18 23.77
N THR A 757 -25.22 5.18 22.91
CA THR A 757 -25.42 5.01 21.46
C THR A 757 -24.11 5.24 20.73
N TYR A 758 -23.90 4.50 19.64
CA TYR A 758 -22.67 4.53 18.87
C TYR A 758 -23.05 4.66 17.40
N ASP A 759 -22.58 5.73 16.76
CA ASP A 759 -22.68 5.84 15.31
C ASP A 759 -21.78 4.81 14.64
N GLU A 760 -22.20 4.39 13.45
CA GLU A 760 -21.33 3.73 12.50
C GLU A 760 -20.26 4.71 11.98
N LEU A 761 -19.25 4.21 11.26
CA LEU A 761 -18.23 5.07 10.66
C LEU A 761 -18.84 6.12 9.73
N ALA A 762 -18.21 7.29 9.64
CA ALA A 762 -18.61 8.36 8.72
C ALA A 762 -18.59 7.85 7.26
N ALA A 763 -19.77 7.55 6.74
CA ALA A 763 -19.96 6.89 5.47
C ALA A 763 -21.11 7.52 4.68
N MET A 764 -21.12 7.29 3.38
CA MET A 764 -22.16 7.75 2.47
C MET A 764 -22.71 6.59 1.67
N ARG A 765 -24.03 6.59 1.49
CA ARG A 765 -24.70 5.65 0.59
C ARG A 765 -24.59 6.19 -0.84
N LEU A 766 -24.04 5.38 -1.72
CA LEU A 766 -23.97 5.65 -3.16
C LEU A 766 -25.38 5.58 -3.78
N PRO A 767 -25.62 6.33 -4.87
CA PRO A 767 -26.86 6.23 -5.64
C PRO A 767 -27.16 4.79 -6.10
N LYS A 768 -28.46 4.45 -6.21
CA LYS A 768 -28.91 3.08 -6.52
C LYS A 768 -28.55 2.62 -7.93
N ASP A 769 -28.27 3.55 -8.83
CA ASP A 769 -27.89 3.35 -10.23
C ASP A 769 -26.38 3.11 -10.43
N VAL A 770 -25.57 3.18 -9.37
CA VAL A 770 -24.14 2.85 -9.46
C VAL A 770 -23.93 1.37 -9.81
N GLN A 771 -23.35 1.13 -10.99
CA GLN A 771 -23.00 -0.20 -11.48
C GLN A 771 -21.57 -0.60 -11.09
N GLY A 772 -21.25 -1.90 -11.15
CA GLY A 772 -19.88 -2.40 -10.96
C GLY A 772 -19.42 -2.57 -9.51
N LEU A 773 -20.29 -2.37 -8.51
CA LEU A 773 -19.98 -2.60 -7.10
C LEU A 773 -19.94 -4.11 -6.77
N GLY A 774 -18.82 -4.76 -7.06
CA GLY A 774 -18.60 -6.20 -6.80
C GLY A 774 -18.23 -6.56 -5.36
N THR A 775 -17.86 -5.59 -4.53
CA THR A 775 -17.36 -5.79 -3.16
C THR A 775 -17.91 -4.74 -2.20
N CYS A 776 -18.10 -5.11 -0.92
CA CYS A 776 -18.43 -4.17 0.15
C CYS A 776 -17.15 -3.49 0.68
N GLU A 777 -17.27 -2.26 1.20
CA GLU A 777 -16.16 -1.56 1.85
C GLU A 777 -16.10 -1.90 3.35
N TYR A 778 -15.05 -2.59 3.79
CA TYR A 778 -14.88 -3.03 5.18
C TYR A 778 -16.09 -3.79 5.75
N THR A 779 -16.69 -3.28 6.83
CA THR A 779 -17.87 -3.83 7.51
C THR A 779 -19.17 -3.13 7.09
N MET A 780 -19.13 -2.32 6.02
CA MET A 780 -20.29 -1.55 5.55
C MET A 780 -21.16 -2.37 4.57
N ASP A 781 -22.44 -2.01 4.49
CA ASP A 781 -23.36 -2.59 3.53
C ASP A 781 -22.95 -2.29 2.08
N ARG A 782 -23.39 -3.15 1.15
CA ARG A 782 -23.17 -2.92 -0.29
C ARG A 782 -23.77 -1.58 -0.71
N GLY A 783 -23.00 -0.77 -1.44
CA GLY A 783 -23.42 0.57 -1.84
C GLY A 783 -23.22 1.64 -0.75
N VAL A 784 -22.55 1.32 0.36
CA VAL A 784 -22.08 2.30 1.34
C VAL A 784 -20.56 2.36 1.28
N VAL A 785 -20.02 3.57 1.19
CA VAL A 785 -18.56 3.83 1.12
C VAL A 785 -18.15 4.82 2.19
N HIS A 786 -16.88 4.76 2.62
CA HIS A 786 -16.37 5.71 3.59
C HIS A 786 -16.42 7.14 3.02
N ALA A 787 -16.76 8.13 3.85
CA ALA A 787 -16.95 9.52 3.41
C ALA A 787 -15.68 10.10 2.75
N CYS A 788 -14.49 9.66 3.15
CA CYS A 788 -13.24 10.08 2.51
C CYS A 788 -13.10 9.60 1.05
N HIS A 789 -13.61 8.40 0.73
CA HIS A 789 -13.62 7.91 -0.65
C HIS A 789 -14.71 8.59 -1.47
N ALA A 790 -15.88 8.84 -0.86
CA ALA A 790 -16.92 9.66 -1.47
C ALA A 790 -16.42 11.07 -1.80
N GLY A 791 -15.47 11.62 -1.02
CA GLY A 791 -14.90 12.95 -1.25
C GLY A 791 -14.27 13.11 -2.64
N GLY A 792 -13.56 12.08 -3.12
CA GLY A 792 -13.01 12.07 -4.48
C GLY A 792 -14.09 12.01 -5.57
N LEU A 793 -15.15 11.22 -5.35
CA LEU A 793 -16.30 11.16 -6.25
C LEU A 793 -17.03 12.50 -6.30
N VAL A 794 -17.23 13.15 -5.14
CA VAL A 794 -17.83 14.49 -5.05
C VAL A 794 -16.95 15.49 -5.79
N HIS A 795 -15.64 15.55 -5.54
CA HIS A 795 -14.73 16.43 -6.30
C HIS A 795 -14.85 16.26 -7.82
N MET A 796 -14.94 15.00 -8.28
CA MET A 796 -15.09 14.69 -9.70
C MET A 796 -16.45 15.15 -10.25
N LEU A 797 -17.55 14.82 -9.56
CA LEU A 797 -18.91 15.16 -9.98
C LEU A 797 -19.14 16.67 -9.98
N GLU A 798 -18.64 17.35 -8.94
CA GLU A 798 -18.70 18.81 -8.78
C GLU A 798 -17.72 19.56 -9.68
N GLY A 799 -16.74 18.86 -10.28
CA GLY A 799 -15.72 19.48 -11.14
C GLY A 799 -14.78 20.41 -10.38
N TRP A 800 -14.50 20.12 -9.11
CA TRP A 800 -13.60 20.96 -8.32
C TRP A 800 -12.16 20.83 -8.82
N GLU A 801 -11.62 21.93 -9.33
CA GLU A 801 -10.31 21.96 -9.99
C GLU A 801 -9.11 22.07 -9.03
N HIS A 802 -9.33 22.08 -7.72
CA HIS A 802 -8.26 22.15 -6.74
C HIS A 802 -7.93 20.77 -6.14
N HIS A 803 -6.71 20.62 -5.65
CA HIS A 803 -6.32 19.46 -4.84
C HIS A 803 -6.84 19.62 -3.40
N GLU A 804 -7.40 18.58 -2.82
CA GLU A 804 -7.76 18.53 -1.39
C GLU A 804 -6.66 17.76 -0.65
N VAL A 805 -5.61 18.49 -0.28
CA VAL A 805 -4.41 17.93 0.37
C VAL A 805 -3.94 18.86 1.49
N GLY A 806 -3.23 18.32 2.47
CA GLY A 806 -2.68 19.14 3.56
C GLY A 806 -3.64 19.34 4.73
N ALA A 807 -3.85 20.60 5.14
CA ALA A 807 -4.76 20.98 6.22
C ALA A 807 -6.20 21.11 5.70
N ILE A 808 -7.19 20.78 6.54
CA ILE A 808 -8.61 20.87 6.19
C ILE A 808 -9.04 22.34 6.29
N ASP A 809 -9.64 22.85 5.22
CA ASP A 809 -10.24 24.18 5.19
C ASP A 809 -11.59 24.14 5.93
N VAL A 810 -11.62 24.73 7.12
CA VAL A 810 -12.80 24.72 8.01
C VAL A 810 -13.97 25.51 7.41
N ASP A 811 -13.68 26.52 6.58
CA ASP A 811 -14.71 27.30 5.90
C ASP A 811 -15.42 26.48 4.82
N ARG A 812 -14.78 25.41 4.32
CA ARG A 812 -15.37 24.50 3.33
C ARG A 812 -16.29 23.42 3.89
N ILE A 813 -16.36 23.30 5.22
CA ILE A 813 -17.26 22.35 5.88
C ILE A 813 -18.72 22.81 5.78
N ASP A 814 -18.97 24.13 5.71
CA ASP A 814 -20.31 24.74 5.61
C ASP A 814 -20.87 24.82 4.17
N LEU A 815 -20.09 24.45 3.14
CA LEU A 815 -20.45 24.57 1.71
C LEU A 815 -21.52 23.56 1.23
N ASN A 816 -22.45 23.14 2.09
CA ASN A 816 -23.64 22.38 1.68
C ASN A 816 -24.52 23.15 0.66
N GLU A 817 -24.38 24.48 0.55
CA GLU A 817 -25.03 25.31 -0.50
C GLU A 817 -24.26 25.33 -1.85
N ALA A 818 -23.00 24.86 -1.90
CA ALA A 818 -22.13 25.01 -3.07
C ALA A 818 -21.99 23.77 -3.96
N LEU A 819 -22.59 22.64 -3.58
CA LEU A 819 -22.56 21.38 -4.35
C LEU A 819 -23.43 21.42 -5.64
N ASN A 820 -24.03 22.56 -6.02
CA ASN A 820 -24.75 22.73 -7.30
C ASN A 820 -25.12 24.21 -7.59
N GLY A 821 -25.03 25.10 -6.59
CA GLY A 821 -25.53 26.49 -6.73
C GLY A 821 -27.02 26.54 -7.10
N GLY A 822 -27.82 25.59 -6.59
CA GLY A 822 -29.25 25.48 -6.90
C GLY A 822 -29.56 25.16 -8.37
N GLY A 823 -28.70 24.38 -9.04
CA GLY A 823 -28.81 24.00 -10.46
C GLY A 823 -28.02 24.90 -11.41
N THR A 824 -27.57 26.08 -10.94
CA THR A 824 -26.90 27.09 -11.77
C THR A 824 -25.56 26.59 -12.27
N LEU A 825 -24.82 25.89 -11.42
CA LEU A 825 -23.50 25.37 -11.77
C LEU A 825 -23.60 24.27 -12.84
N PHE A 826 -24.62 23.42 -12.74
CA PHE A 826 -24.91 22.38 -13.74
C PHE A 826 -25.33 22.99 -15.09
N VAL A 827 -26.24 23.96 -15.10
CA VAL A 827 -26.69 24.63 -16.33
C VAL A 827 -25.53 25.38 -17.00
N ASN A 828 -24.71 26.10 -16.22
CA ASN A 828 -23.54 26.80 -16.75
C ASN A 828 -22.49 25.85 -17.34
N LYS A 829 -22.36 24.64 -16.79
CA LYS A 829 -21.42 23.61 -17.27
C LYS A 829 -21.90 22.91 -18.54
N HIS A 830 -23.20 22.94 -18.80
CA HIS A 830 -23.82 22.27 -19.94
C HIS A 830 -24.71 23.25 -20.74
N PRO A 831 -24.11 24.22 -21.45
CA PRO A 831 -24.88 25.24 -22.18
C PRO A 831 -25.77 24.64 -23.28
N ASP A 832 -25.40 23.46 -23.82
CA ASP A 832 -26.11 22.79 -24.91
C ASP A 832 -27.23 21.83 -24.43
N LEU A 833 -27.70 21.98 -23.18
CA LEU A 833 -28.78 21.14 -22.67
C LEU A 833 -30.04 21.27 -23.53
N ARG A 834 -30.47 20.14 -24.10
CA ARG A 834 -31.75 20.02 -24.80
C ARG A 834 -32.96 19.95 -23.86
N VAL A 835 -32.71 19.92 -22.55
CA VAL A 835 -33.74 19.88 -21.49
C VAL A 835 -33.61 21.12 -20.60
N ARG A 836 -34.75 21.63 -20.10
CA ARG A 836 -34.75 22.73 -19.13
C ARG A 836 -34.74 22.17 -17.72
N VAL A 837 -33.71 22.56 -16.98
CA VAL A 837 -33.59 22.27 -15.54
C VAL A 837 -34.44 23.27 -14.77
N VAL A 838 -35.36 22.76 -13.97
CA VAL A 838 -36.36 23.54 -13.23
C VAL A 838 -36.40 23.02 -11.79
N HIS A 839 -36.10 23.85 -10.79
CA HIS A 839 -36.23 23.45 -9.38
C HIS A 839 -37.64 23.68 -8.80
N GLY A 840 -38.53 24.42 -9.49
CA GLY A 840 -39.94 24.60 -9.12
C GLY A 840 -40.18 25.41 -7.83
N ASN A 841 -39.19 26.17 -7.36
CA ASN A 841 -39.33 26.90 -6.09
C ASN A 841 -40.15 28.17 -6.29
N THR A 842 -40.27 28.67 -7.52
CA THR A 842 -41.13 29.81 -7.85
C THR A 842 -42.61 29.44 -7.68
N LEU A 843 -43.04 28.27 -8.20
CA LEU A 843 -44.39 27.76 -7.96
C LEU A 843 -44.61 27.41 -6.48
N THR A 844 -43.58 26.86 -5.82
CA THR A 844 -43.65 26.58 -4.38
C THR A 844 -43.89 27.87 -3.57
N ALA A 845 -43.18 28.95 -3.90
CA ALA A 845 -43.39 30.26 -3.29
C ALA A 845 -44.82 30.76 -3.54
N ALA A 846 -45.30 30.64 -4.79
CA ALA A 846 -46.64 31.06 -5.18
C ALA A 846 -47.74 30.34 -4.39
N VAL A 847 -47.63 29.01 -4.21
CA VAL A 847 -48.61 28.22 -3.43
C VAL A 847 -48.66 28.70 -1.99
N ILE A 848 -47.51 28.92 -1.35
CA ILE A 848 -47.44 29.39 0.04
C ILE A 848 -48.03 30.80 0.15
N LEU A 849 -47.65 31.70 -0.75
CA LEU A 849 -48.06 33.11 -0.74
C LEU A 849 -49.56 33.28 -1.01
N ASN A 850 -50.17 32.42 -1.83
CA ASN A 850 -51.61 32.40 -2.04
C ASN A 850 -52.38 31.74 -0.87
N GLY A 851 -51.72 30.92 -0.05
CA GLY A 851 -52.26 30.45 1.22
C GLY A 851 -52.33 31.55 2.30
N VAL A 852 -51.48 32.58 2.20
CA VAL A 852 -51.46 33.70 3.16
C VAL A 852 -52.63 34.67 2.88
N PRO A 853 -53.52 34.94 3.85
CA PRO A 853 -54.64 35.86 3.67
C PRO A 853 -54.19 37.28 3.28
N LYS A 854 -54.96 37.95 2.41
CA LYS A 854 -54.58 39.25 1.84
C LYS A 854 -54.53 40.40 2.86
N ASP A 855 -55.20 40.27 4.00
CA ASP A 855 -55.30 41.25 5.08
C ASP A 855 -54.20 41.10 6.15
N VAL A 856 -53.31 40.12 6.03
CA VAL A 856 -52.18 39.92 6.94
C VAL A 856 -51.21 41.09 6.88
N LYS A 857 -50.97 41.73 8.02
CA LYS A 857 -50.05 42.88 8.15
C LYS A 857 -48.65 42.53 8.63
N GLU A 858 -48.48 41.38 9.30
CA GLU A 858 -47.21 40.93 9.85
C GLU A 858 -47.08 39.41 9.75
N VAL A 859 -45.89 38.92 9.39
CA VAL A 859 -45.57 37.49 9.25
C VAL A 859 -44.26 37.18 9.96
N PHE A 860 -44.21 36.04 10.67
CA PHE A 860 -42.97 35.50 11.20
C PHE A 860 -42.43 34.39 10.30
N LEU A 861 -41.21 34.59 9.78
CA LEU A 861 -40.61 33.70 8.79
C LEU A 861 -39.38 32.99 9.36
N THR A 862 -39.45 31.66 9.45
CA THR A 862 -38.30 30.82 9.75
C THR A 862 -37.66 30.33 8.46
N GLY A 863 -36.33 30.14 8.46
CA GLY A 863 -35.62 29.86 7.20
C GLY A 863 -35.58 31.05 6.25
N ALA A 864 -35.70 32.27 6.78
CA ALA A 864 -35.83 33.52 6.03
C ALA A 864 -34.68 33.84 5.07
N THR A 865 -33.49 33.30 5.32
CA THR A 865 -32.31 33.48 4.45
C THR A 865 -32.07 32.34 3.48
N SER A 866 -33.00 31.39 3.37
CA SER A 866 -32.96 30.35 2.33
C SER A 866 -33.40 30.95 0.99
N LYS A 867 -33.13 30.26 -0.13
CA LYS A 867 -33.61 30.66 -1.46
C LYS A 867 -35.11 30.98 -1.49
N LEU A 868 -35.93 30.09 -0.93
CA LEU A 868 -37.39 30.22 -0.91
C LEU A 868 -37.84 31.24 0.15
N GLY A 869 -37.25 31.22 1.35
CA GLY A 869 -37.55 32.19 2.41
C GLY A 869 -37.24 33.63 2.01
N ARG A 870 -36.09 33.87 1.35
CA ARG A 870 -35.72 35.16 0.79
C ARG A 870 -36.79 35.67 -0.16
N ALA A 871 -37.21 34.85 -1.13
CA ALA A 871 -38.19 35.25 -2.12
C ALA A 871 -39.56 35.55 -1.51
N ILE A 872 -40.01 34.73 -0.55
CA ILE A 872 -41.25 34.98 0.21
C ILE A 872 -41.16 36.30 0.99
N ALA A 873 -40.03 36.56 1.66
CA ALA A 873 -39.83 37.81 2.40
C ALA A 873 -39.89 39.03 1.49
N LEU A 874 -39.19 38.98 0.34
CA LEU A 874 -39.18 40.06 -0.65
C LEU A 874 -40.56 40.29 -1.29
N TYR A 875 -41.30 39.22 -1.57
CA TYR A 875 -42.64 39.33 -2.13
C TYR A 875 -43.61 39.97 -1.12
N LEU A 876 -43.61 39.50 0.13
CA LEU A 876 -44.48 40.02 1.18
C LEU A 876 -44.16 41.48 1.53
N CYS A 877 -42.88 41.87 1.58
CA CYS A 877 -42.53 43.25 1.92
C CYS A 877 -43.00 44.25 0.85
N ARG A 878 -42.96 43.87 -0.44
CA ARG A 878 -43.50 44.67 -1.56
C ARG A 878 -45.03 44.81 -1.51
N ARG A 879 -45.72 43.89 -0.82
CA ARG A 879 -47.15 44.00 -0.52
C ARG A 879 -47.45 44.81 0.75
N GLY A 880 -46.44 45.45 1.35
CA GLY A 880 -46.59 46.21 2.60
C GLY A 880 -46.79 45.33 3.83
N VAL A 881 -46.40 44.04 3.77
CA VAL A 881 -46.48 43.12 4.92
C VAL A 881 -45.15 43.16 5.66
N ARG A 882 -45.20 43.38 6.98
CA ARG A 882 -43.99 43.37 7.82
C ARG A 882 -43.50 41.93 8.05
N VAL A 883 -42.27 41.61 7.67
CA VAL A 883 -41.70 40.27 7.76
C VAL A 883 -40.65 40.21 8.86
N LEU A 884 -40.95 39.50 9.95
CA LEU A 884 -40.01 39.19 11.02
C LEU A 884 -39.15 38.00 10.59
N MET A 885 -37.94 38.28 10.09
CA MET A 885 -37.01 37.31 9.53
C MET A 885 -36.13 36.67 10.61
N LEU A 886 -36.37 35.40 10.93
CA LEU A 886 -35.56 34.69 11.92
C LEU A 886 -34.20 34.26 11.35
N THR A 887 -33.15 35.03 11.68
CA THR A 887 -31.76 34.75 11.28
C THR A 887 -30.73 35.31 12.27
N LEU A 888 -29.70 34.51 12.55
CA LEU A 888 -28.55 34.94 13.35
C LEU A 888 -27.49 35.70 12.54
N SER A 889 -27.50 35.55 11.21
CA SER A 889 -26.56 36.23 10.33
C SER A 889 -27.09 37.61 9.96
N ALA A 890 -26.48 38.64 10.56
CA ALA A 890 -26.75 40.03 10.21
C ALA A 890 -26.37 40.34 8.76
N GLU A 891 -25.26 39.76 8.28
CA GLU A 891 -24.81 39.92 6.89
C GLU A 891 -25.83 39.38 5.88
N ARG A 892 -26.30 38.13 6.06
CA ARG A 892 -27.32 37.56 5.16
C ARG A 892 -28.63 38.35 5.21
N PHE A 893 -29.02 38.85 6.38
CA PHE A 893 -30.18 39.73 6.50
C PHE A 893 -30.00 41.04 5.73
N GLN A 894 -28.89 41.74 5.93
CA GLN A 894 -28.59 43.01 5.26
C GLN A 894 -28.52 42.85 3.74
N ASN A 895 -27.96 41.75 3.25
CA ASN A 895 -27.93 41.46 1.82
C ASN A 895 -29.33 41.32 1.23
N ILE A 896 -30.22 40.58 1.91
CA ILE A 896 -31.62 40.44 1.46
C ILE A 896 -32.37 41.76 1.59
N GLN A 897 -32.14 42.52 2.66
CA GLN A 897 -32.77 43.83 2.86
C GLN A 897 -32.44 44.81 1.72
N LYS A 898 -31.19 44.79 1.24
CA LYS A 898 -30.75 45.64 0.10
C LYS A 898 -31.40 45.25 -1.23
N GLU A 899 -31.91 44.03 -1.38
CA GLU A 899 -32.60 43.60 -2.60
C GLU A 899 -34.05 44.11 -2.65
N ALA A 900 -34.63 44.50 -1.51
CA ALA A 900 -35.93 45.13 -1.49
C ALA A 900 -35.82 46.59 -1.98
N PRO A 901 -36.82 47.10 -2.74
CA PRO A 901 -36.88 48.52 -3.08
C PRO A 901 -36.82 49.39 -1.83
N ALA A 902 -36.18 50.57 -1.93
CA ALA A 902 -35.86 51.42 -0.78
C ALA A 902 -37.07 51.71 0.14
N GLU A 903 -38.26 51.91 -0.45
CA GLU A 903 -39.52 52.16 0.26
C GLU A 903 -40.04 50.96 1.07
N PHE A 904 -39.64 49.72 0.71
CA PHE A 904 -40.07 48.49 1.37
C PHE A 904 -39.02 47.88 2.32
N GLN A 905 -37.79 48.41 2.37
CA GLN A 905 -36.72 47.85 3.21
C GLN A 905 -37.06 47.84 4.71
N ASN A 906 -37.84 48.82 5.17
CA ASN A 906 -38.29 48.93 6.56
C ASN A 906 -39.33 47.87 6.96
N TYR A 907 -39.94 47.18 6.00
CA TYR A 907 -40.86 46.07 6.26
C TYR A 907 -40.12 44.77 6.58
N LEU A 908 -38.82 44.65 6.27
CA LEU A 908 -38.00 43.51 6.63
C LEU A 908 -37.32 43.77 7.98
N VAL A 909 -37.57 42.90 8.97
CA VAL A 909 -37.06 43.07 10.33
C VAL A 909 -36.28 41.83 10.74
N GLN A 910 -35.00 42.01 11.10
CA GLN A 910 -34.21 40.91 11.64
C GLN A 910 -34.67 40.56 13.06
N VAL A 911 -34.94 39.29 13.30
CA VAL A 911 -35.16 38.74 14.64
C VAL A 911 -34.26 37.54 14.86
N THR A 912 -33.76 37.37 16.09
CA THR A 912 -32.81 36.31 16.45
C THR A 912 -33.40 35.26 17.39
N LYS A 913 -34.64 35.48 17.85
CA LYS A 913 -35.33 34.64 18.84
C LYS A 913 -36.79 34.43 18.47
N TYR A 914 -37.34 33.28 18.83
CA TYR A 914 -38.75 32.93 18.57
C TYR A 914 -39.76 33.75 19.36
N ASN A 915 -39.39 34.28 20.53
CA ASN A 915 -40.27 35.11 21.34
C ASN A 915 -40.64 36.44 20.68
N SER A 916 -39.86 36.89 19.69
CA SER A 916 -40.19 38.05 18.87
C SER A 916 -41.51 37.88 18.08
N ALA A 917 -41.98 36.64 17.93
CA ALA A 917 -43.21 36.31 17.21
C ALA A 917 -44.46 36.18 18.10
N GLN A 918 -44.37 36.53 19.39
CA GLN A 918 -45.44 36.30 20.38
C GLN A 918 -46.77 37.00 20.07
N HIS A 919 -46.76 37.98 19.15
CA HIS A 919 -47.96 38.70 18.69
C HIS A 919 -48.32 38.42 17.22
N CYS A 920 -47.54 37.58 16.53
CA CYS A 920 -47.72 37.28 15.11
C CYS A 920 -48.51 35.98 14.93
N LYS A 921 -49.72 36.07 14.37
CA LYS A 921 -50.61 34.92 14.14
C LYS A 921 -50.35 34.17 12.83
N THR A 922 -49.55 34.74 11.93
CA THR A 922 -49.21 34.11 10.64
C THR A 922 -47.75 33.71 10.64
N TRP A 923 -47.49 32.41 10.57
CA TRP A 923 -46.13 31.86 10.57
C TRP A 923 -45.84 31.17 9.26
N ILE A 924 -44.73 31.53 8.62
CA ILE A 924 -44.20 30.81 7.47
C ILE A 924 -42.95 30.04 7.91
N VAL A 925 -42.98 28.73 7.72
CA VAL A 925 -42.03 27.81 8.34
C VAL A 925 -41.11 27.18 7.29
N GLY A 926 -39.89 27.69 7.23
CA GLY A 926 -38.79 27.16 6.41
C GLY A 926 -37.70 26.43 7.18
N LYS A 927 -37.81 26.35 8.51
CA LYS A 927 -36.96 25.54 9.40
C LYS A 927 -37.83 24.68 10.30
N TRP A 928 -37.43 23.45 10.53
CA TRP A 928 -38.22 22.52 11.35
C TRP A 928 -38.30 23.05 12.79
N LEU A 929 -39.52 23.05 13.35
CA LEU A 929 -39.80 23.63 14.66
C LEU A 929 -40.17 22.55 15.68
N THR A 930 -39.47 22.56 16.80
CA THR A 930 -39.83 21.79 17.98
C THR A 930 -41.14 22.29 18.59
N PRO A 931 -41.87 21.44 19.35
CA PRO A 931 -43.02 21.86 20.15
C PRO A 931 -42.78 23.10 21.03
N ARG A 932 -41.57 23.24 21.56
CA ARG A 932 -41.17 24.40 22.38
C ARG A 932 -41.05 25.67 21.54
N GLU A 933 -40.50 25.59 20.34
CA GLU A 933 -40.41 26.74 19.45
C GLU A 933 -41.79 27.17 18.94
N GLN A 934 -42.66 26.20 18.62
CA GLN A 934 -44.06 26.47 18.29
C GLN A 934 -44.83 27.12 19.44
N SER A 935 -44.46 26.85 20.71
CA SER A 935 -45.16 27.41 21.87
C SER A 935 -45.05 28.93 22.03
N TRP A 936 -44.13 29.57 21.31
CA TRP A 936 -44.03 31.04 21.25
C TRP A 936 -45.10 31.66 20.35
N ALA A 937 -45.77 30.89 19.50
CA ALA A 937 -46.84 31.38 18.67
C ALA A 937 -48.11 31.66 19.49
N PRO A 938 -48.80 32.81 19.31
CA PRO A 938 -50.04 33.10 20.00
C PRO A 938 -51.15 32.10 19.67
N ALA A 939 -52.12 31.93 20.56
CA ALA A 939 -53.28 31.07 20.32
C ALA A 939 -54.02 31.49 19.03
N GLY A 940 -54.45 30.52 18.21
CA GLY A 940 -55.05 30.76 16.91
C GLY A 940 -54.05 31.04 15.79
N THR A 941 -52.76 30.77 15.98
CA THR A 941 -51.75 30.89 14.92
C THR A 941 -52.01 29.87 13.80
N HIS A 942 -51.81 30.33 12.57
CA HIS A 942 -51.76 29.50 11.37
C HIS A 942 -50.32 29.35 10.87
N PHE A 943 -49.90 28.11 10.60
CA PHE A 943 -48.57 27.75 10.11
C PHE A 943 -48.61 27.33 8.64
N HIS A 944 -48.11 28.19 7.75
CA HIS A 944 -47.79 27.85 6.37
C HIS A 944 -46.39 27.23 6.33
N GLN A 945 -46.20 26.08 5.67
CA GLN A 945 -44.92 25.36 5.76
C GLN A 945 -44.35 24.95 4.41
N PHE A 946 -43.04 25.17 4.26
CA PHE A 946 -42.23 24.66 3.16
C PHE A 946 -41.03 23.84 3.63
N VAL A 947 -40.92 23.65 4.95
CA VAL A 947 -39.95 22.73 5.54
C VAL A 947 -40.36 21.28 5.27
N VAL A 948 -39.42 20.47 4.80
CA VAL A 948 -39.60 19.02 4.63
C VAL A 948 -38.64 18.28 5.56
N PRO A 949 -39.09 17.33 6.41
CA PRO A 949 -40.48 16.94 6.64
C PRO A 949 -41.31 18.04 7.34
N PRO A 950 -42.67 17.97 7.30
CA PRO A 950 -43.53 18.96 7.93
C PRO A 950 -43.36 19.00 9.46
N ILE A 951 -43.73 20.11 10.09
CA ILE A 951 -43.64 20.24 11.55
C ILE A 951 -44.76 19.45 12.25
N LEU A 952 -44.48 18.97 13.46
CA LEU A 952 -45.47 18.22 14.24
C LEU A 952 -46.64 19.14 14.63
N LYS A 953 -47.88 18.68 14.36
CA LYS A 953 -49.12 19.31 14.81
C LYS A 953 -49.22 19.18 16.34
N PHE A 954 -48.77 20.20 17.06
CA PHE A 954 -48.50 20.12 18.51
C PHE A 954 -49.68 20.59 19.39
N ARG A 955 -50.45 21.60 18.97
CA ARG A 955 -51.59 22.11 19.74
C ARG A 955 -52.88 22.16 18.91
N ARG A 956 -54.01 21.91 19.58
CA ARG A 956 -55.35 21.92 18.97
C ARG A 956 -55.84 23.32 18.55
N ASN A 957 -55.32 24.38 19.16
CA ASN A 957 -55.69 25.77 18.86
C ASN A 957 -54.76 26.43 17.82
N TYR A 958 -53.96 25.63 17.11
CA TYR A 958 -53.18 26.05 15.96
C TYR A 958 -53.70 25.35 14.71
N THR A 959 -53.56 26.02 13.57
CA THR A 959 -53.85 25.44 12.25
C THR A 959 -52.56 25.34 11.45
N TYR A 960 -52.47 24.31 10.62
CA TYR A 960 -51.27 23.98 9.87
C TYR A 960 -51.68 23.64 8.45
N ASP A 961 -51.09 24.31 7.47
CA ASP A 961 -51.19 23.88 6.09
C ASP A 961 -50.46 22.55 5.91
N GLU A 962 -50.92 21.77 4.94
CA GLU A 962 -50.09 20.70 4.38
C GLU A 962 -48.88 21.30 3.64
N LEU A 963 -47.90 20.47 3.29
CA LEU A 963 -46.77 20.96 2.47
C LEU A 963 -47.27 21.58 1.18
N ALA A 964 -46.57 22.60 0.68
CA ALA A 964 -46.89 23.28 -0.58
C ALA A 964 -47.02 22.27 -1.74
N ALA A 965 -48.27 22.01 -2.11
CA ALA A 965 -48.67 21.03 -3.11
C ALA A 965 -49.88 21.52 -3.90
N VAL A 966 -50.05 20.95 -5.07
CA VAL A 966 -51.12 21.27 -6.01
C VAL A 966 -51.79 19.99 -6.48
N ARG A 967 -53.09 20.09 -6.75
CA ARG A 967 -53.84 19.02 -7.39
C ARG A 967 -53.70 19.16 -8.90
N LEU A 968 -53.41 18.03 -9.55
CA LEU A 968 -53.36 17.94 -11.00
C LEU A 968 -54.77 18.00 -11.62
N PRO A 969 -54.89 18.42 -12.90
CA PRO A 969 -56.15 18.40 -13.63
C PRO A 969 -56.84 17.02 -13.64
N LYS A 970 -58.17 17.00 -13.69
CA LYS A 970 -58.97 15.76 -13.62
C LYS A 970 -58.76 14.82 -14.82
N ASP A 971 -58.30 15.34 -15.94
CA ASP A 971 -58.04 14.62 -17.18
C ASP A 971 -56.64 13.96 -17.24
N VAL A 972 -55.81 14.13 -16.20
CA VAL A 972 -54.51 13.46 -16.10
C VAL A 972 -54.65 11.94 -16.03
N GLN A 973 -53.98 11.24 -16.93
CA GLN A 973 -53.92 9.77 -17.00
C GLN A 973 -52.61 9.22 -16.43
N GLY A 974 -52.58 7.92 -16.10
CA GLY A 974 -51.34 7.24 -15.70
C GLY A 974 -50.92 7.41 -14.23
N LEU A 975 -51.80 7.91 -13.36
CA LEU A 975 -51.54 8.08 -11.92
C LEU A 975 -51.57 6.74 -11.16
N GLY A 976 -50.59 5.88 -11.41
CA GLY A 976 -50.46 4.56 -10.77
C GLY A 976 -49.92 4.61 -9.33
N THR A 977 -49.28 5.71 -8.93
CA THR A 977 -48.62 5.88 -7.63
C THR A 977 -48.90 7.25 -7.01
N CYS A 978 -48.86 7.33 -5.69
CA CYS A 978 -48.94 8.60 -4.95
C CYS A 978 -47.54 9.20 -4.74
N GLU A 979 -47.44 10.53 -4.63
CA GLU A 979 -46.18 11.20 -4.28
C GLU A 979 -46.01 11.23 -2.75
N TYR A 980 -45.16 10.34 -2.22
CA TYR A 980 -44.94 10.15 -0.79
C TYR A 980 -46.23 9.90 0.01
N THR A 981 -46.57 10.83 0.91
CA THR A 981 -47.74 10.77 1.80
C THR A 981 -48.95 11.53 1.24
N MET A 982 -48.89 12.03 -0.01
CA MET A 982 -49.98 12.78 -0.64
C MET A 982 -51.02 11.88 -1.28
N ASP A 983 -52.23 12.41 -1.49
CA ASP A 983 -53.29 11.72 -2.23
C ASP A 983 -52.95 11.54 -3.71
N ARG A 984 -53.59 10.56 -4.35
CA ARG A 984 -53.45 10.36 -5.80
C ARG A 984 -53.92 11.61 -6.55
N GLY A 985 -53.10 12.07 -7.51
CA GLY A 985 -53.35 13.30 -8.26
C GLY A 985 -52.96 14.59 -7.52
N VAL A 986 -52.22 14.47 -6.41
CA VAL A 986 -51.59 15.60 -5.70
C VAL A 986 -50.08 15.44 -5.77
N VAL A 987 -49.39 16.51 -6.13
CA VAL A 987 -47.91 16.54 -6.27
C VAL A 987 -47.34 17.76 -5.54
N HIS A 988 -46.08 17.70 -5.12
CA HIS A 988 -45.42 18.88 -4.56
C HIS A 988 -45.37 20.01 -5.59
N ALA A 989 -45.51 21.25 -5.11
CA ALA A 989 -45.47 22.43 -5.97
C ALA A 989 -44.15 22.54 -6.76
N CYS A 990 -43.03 22.06 -6.20
CA CYS A 990 -41.76 22.02 -6.91
C CYS A 990 -41.74 21.05 -8.10
N HIS A 991 -42.45 19.92 -7.99
CA HIS A 991 -42.62 18.97 -9.10
C HIS A 991 -43.54 19.57 -10.18
N ALA A 992 -44.68 20.13 -9.78
CA ALA A 992 -45.59 20.80 -10.70
C ALA A 992 -44.96 22.01 -11.43
N GLY A 993 -43.96 22.67 -10.83
CA GLY A 993 -43.25 23.78 -11.47
C GLY A 993 -42.59 23.38 -12.79
N GLY A 994 -42.04 22.16 -12.86
CA GLY A 994 -41.52 21.59 -14.11
C GLY A 994 -42.60 21.35 -15.16
N LEU A 995 -43.79 20.88 -14.72
CA LEU A 995 -44.94 20.68 -15.61
C LEU A 995 -45.43 22.01 -16.19
N VAL A 996 -45.56 23.06 -15.36
CA VAL A 996 -45.97 24.39 -15.80
C VAL A 996 -44.96 24.97 -16.80
N HIS A 997 -43.65 24.84 -16.51
CA HIS A 997 -42.60 25.23 -17.46
C HIS A 997 -42.73 24.56 -18.83
N MET A 998 -43.03 23.25 -18.84
CA MET A 998 -43.23 22.48 -20.06
C MET A 998 -44.48 22.93 -20.82
N LEU A 999 -45.61 23.09 -20.13
CA LEU A 999 -46.90 23.45 -20.73
C LEU A 999 -46.91 24.87 -21.29
N GLU A 1000 -46.21 25.80 -20.64
CA GLU A 1000 -46.05 27.18 -21.11
C GLU A 1000 -44.95 27.33 -22.18
N GLY A 1001 -44.19 26.27 -22.47
CA GLY A 1001 -43.10 26.30 -23.45
C GLY A 1001 -41.95 27.23 -23.05
N TRP A 1002 -41.70 27.44 -21.76
CA TRP A 1002 -40.68 28.38 -21.31
C TRP A 1002 -39.26 27.87 -21.57
N GLU A 1003 -38.52 28.64 -22.37
CA GLU A 1003 -37.19 28.23 -22.85
C GLU A 1003 -36.04 28.50 -21.86
N HIS A 1004 -36.31 29.00 -20.66
CA HIS A 1004 -35.27 29.32 -19.67
C HIS A 1004 -35.17 28.23 -18.59
N HIS A 1005 -33.99 28.13 -17.97
CA HIS A 1005 -33.77 27.32 -16.78
C HIS A 1005 -34.32 28.04 -15.54
N GLU A 1006 -35.05 27.33 -14.67
CA GLU A 1006 -35.35 27.80 -13.31
C GLU A 1006 -34.29 27.19 -12.39
N VAL A 1007 -33.21 27.94 -12.14
CA VAL A 1007 -32.02 27.59 -11.33
C VAL A 1007 -31.53 28.81 -10.53
N GLY A 1008 -30.77 28.60 -9.46
CA GLY A 1008 -30.12 29.73 -8.76
C GLY A 1008 -30.96 30.40 -7.69
N ALA A 1009 -31.22 31.71 -7.74
CA ALA A 1009 -32.16 32.37 -6.82
C ALA A 1009 -33.60 32.30 -7.38
N VAL A 1010 -34.63 32.36 -6.52
CA VAL A 1010 -36.03 32.48 -7.01
C VAL A 1010 -36.24 33.90 -7.52
N ASP A 1011 -36.75 34.02 -8.75
CA ASP A 1011 -37.16 35.28 -9.35
C ASP A 1011 -38.51 35.70 -8.77
N VAL A 1012 -38.50 36.77 -7.97
CA VAL A 1012 -39.68 37.26 -7.24
C VAL A 1012 -40.75 37.80 -8.19
N GLU A 1013 -40.35 38.36 -9.34
CA GLU A 1013 -41.28 38.95 -10.32
C GLU A 1013 -42.10 37.87 -11.05
N ARG A 1014 -41.61 36.63 -11.08
CA ARG A 1014 -42.27 35.51 -11.77
C ARG A 1014 -43.25 34.74 -10.89
N ILE A 1015 -43.34 35.05 -9.60
CA ILE A 1015 -44.21 34.31 -8.67
C ILE A 1015 -45.66 34.35 -9.13
N ASP A 1016 -46.19 35.54 -9.45
CA ASP A 1016 -47.57 35.70 -9.91
C ASP A 1016 -47.77 35.11 -11.31
N LEU A 1017 -46.79 35.28 -12.22
CA LEU A 1017 -46.82 34.69 -13.56
C LEU A 1017 -46.95 33.16 -13.50
N VAL A 1018 -46.15 32.51 -12.67
CA VAL A 1018 -46.13 31.05 -12.51
C VAL A 1018 -47.41 30.54 -11.83
N TRP A 1019 -47.96 31.31 -10.90
CA TRP A 1019 -49.25 31.01 -10.30
C TRP A 1019 -50.39 31.02 -11.32
N GLU A 1020 -50.51 32.11 -12.08
CA GLU A 1020 -51.56 32.26 -13.09
C GLU A 1020 -51.44 31.20 -14.18
N ALA A 1021 -50.21 30.89 -14.62
CA ALA A 1021 -49.94 29.79 -15.55
C ALA A 1021 -50.41 28.43 -15.01
N ALA A 1022 -50.11 28.13 -13.74
CA ALA A 1022 -50.57 26.89 -13.09
C ALA A 1022 -52.10 26.81 -13.08
N MET A 1023 -52.80 27.90 -12.74
CA MET A 1023 -54.27 27.94 -12.73
C MET A 1023 -54.87 27.77 -14.13
N ARG A 1024 -54.29 28.40 -15.16
CA ARG A 1024 -54.73 28.24 -16.56
C ARG A 1024 -54.65 26.80 -17.05
N HIS A 1025 -53.63 26.06 -16.60
CA HIS A 1025 -53.46 24.65 -16.93
C HIS A 1025 -54.30 23.70 -16.06
N GLY A 1026 -55.21 24.22 -15.23
CA GLY A 1026 -56.14 23.43 -14.42
C GLY A 1026 -55.53 22.82 -13.17
N LEU A 1027 -54.32 23.23 -12.76
CA LEU A 1027 -53.80 22.90 -11.45
C LEU A 1027 -54.57 23.71 -10.40
N SER A 1028 -54.84 23.13 -9.22
CA SER A 1028 -55.55 23.84 -8.16
C SER A 1028 -54.83 23.72 -6.82
N SER A 1029 -54.92 24.76 -5.99
CA SER A 1029 -54.41 24.72 -4.62
C SER A 1029 -55.20 23.74 -3.77
N LEU A 1030 -54.53 23.03 -2.87
CA LEU A 1030 -55.18 22.20 -1.86
C LEU A 1030 -55.98 23.04 -0.85
N SER A 1031 -55.66 24.33 -0.69
CA SER A 1031 -56.37 25.27 0.19
C SER A 1031 -57.67 25.83 -0.39
N SER A 1032 -57.98 25.57 -1.67
CA SER A 1032 -59.18 26.09 -2.37
C SER A 1032 -60.42 25.19 -2.28
N LEU A 1033 -60.35 24.07 -1.54
CA LEU A 1033 -61.46 23.12 -1.35
C LEU A 1033 -62.05 23.25 0.06
N THR A 1034 -62.59 24.44 0.34
CA THR A 1034 -63.73 24.59 1.24
C THR A 1034 -64.77 25.44 0.52
N ASP A 1035 -65.40 24.82 -0.48
CA ASP A 1035 -66.83 24.92 -0.76
C ASP A 1035 -67.30 23.54 -1.28
#